data_AF-A0A7Y4ZLW4-F1
#
_entry.id   AF-A0A7Y4ZLW4-F1
#
_cell.length_a   1.000
_cell.length_b   1.000
_cell.length_c   1.000
_cell.angle_alpha   90.00
_cell.angle_beta   90.00
_cell.angle_gamma   90.00
#
_symmetry.space_group_name_H-M   'P 1'
#
loop_
_entity.id
_entity.type
_entity.pdbx_description
1 polymer ?
#
loop_
_entity_poly.entity_id
_entity_poly.type
_entity_poly.pdbx_seq_one_letter_code
_entity_poly.pdbx_strand_id
1 'polypeptide(L)'
;MFVRNTPPPSLHSPYTLVLEVLVRPLALSLALSGSLAVALLPTGCSTKEPEQSTYFDRTINPVLTSSCVRSNTGAGCHVANAKGNAFGNLDVSNYEGVAKRRDLLLDYGPYGQPAFLIKATNPAQVEIQSYDGVKTTITTDIKHTGGPILDPTASGYQVLRRWITNGATENNSGPPARNLERGPCNPVVPREAGFDPNVDPQTKDFGTFKANVSGVIQKNCSAGNCHGTSANELFFTCGDTPEQVRWNYRAASEYLAATPEQSELLRRPLSPQQGGSFHEGGVIFATQASEGYEALRSWAAEHGPPVPPTVDPTFGFFAHRVQPVLVRKGCMMVQCHSAAMFHDYRLRGGSGGAFSLSATRRNYELSLQQLSLDSEDVDASRIVRKNLYRPEIADTGRGIAHRGGPLFEDFGNKIARPDLCDAANPPYDYDNGNLDQIPGYCVIREWHKRERARFNLAPLSGIVYVKRVSQTGADRVQDFDVYSPGADLRLAKVTLTLATGQPTPPTADTSLLAGCGLDRTTADVRRPAVSWDGKKIAFAARSSAAEPLAIYEMNADGTSCAKHPDINAGPTTGNGLLVHNFDPAYSPPGEDGVMRIVFASTRGNINGQAYDYAGPQRMPSDPTKPNSNLYVFEPDPAGGGKTRIRQLTFLLNTERQPNFMADGRVIMTSEKRAPNFYQLSLRRINLDGGDYHPLYAQRASIGYLQASSVVELSDKDFATVFNDPGVPHQGGQLGVFNRSIGIDFQSQKPGDYLLDPSVIDPAAPASPEPNFFIRSLRFPDGSASGRPGTAGSGVYATPAALPGGNILVSYAAAADPGSNNGDYDLYVMDKMTGGKVKILGDAGVAEVEAVAVYGRAGKGIFRSTFDEPNGHTQVYEGKSEADIVVVNMPILASLLFQNTPTGRLLDEDAKSFQVYEDLPPTPEVTTFEAGGANVVSDAFGKVYVRRRLLGEAPLAKDGSAHVAIPGGVPIVLKLPDTTLSLEKKLPRIQREAMMFYPGEYSHQSFQPKFFNSLCGQCHSAISGRQIDVAVQPDMLTQASRVEAKDAPAINVNLPPNQRGKIEGPPTGP
;
A
#
# COMPACT_ATOMS: atom_id res chain seq x y z
N MET A 1 4.70 -30.46 5.16
CA MET A 1 4.73 -31.78 5.83
C MET A 1 3.62 -31.75 6.89
N PHE A 2 2.52 -32.48 6.67
CA PHE A 2 1.40 -32.55 7.61
C PHE A 2 1.20 -34.01 8.02
N VAL A 3 1.60 -34.37 9.25
CA VAL A 3 1.00 -35.35 10.18
C VAL A 3 1.88 -35.31 11.44
N ARG A 4 1.30 -35.00 12.61
CA ARG A 4 1.84 -35.50 13.89
C ARG A 4 0.73 -36.27 14.60
N ASN A 5 0.87 -37.59 14.56
CA ASN A 5 0.19 -38.52 15.44
C ASN A 5 0.97 -38.59 16.76
N THR A 6 0.32 -38.31 17.88
CA THR A 6 0.57 -39.01 19.16
C THR A 6 -0.67 -38.94 20.05
N PRO A 7 -0.97 -40.00 20.83
CA PRO A 7 -2.27 -40.24 21.45
C PRO A 7 -2.40 -39.66 22.88
N PRO A 8 -3.61 -39.44 23.41
CA PRO A 8 -3.80 -39.07 24.82
C PRO A 8 -3.78 -40.30 25.75
N PRO A 9 -3.41 -40.14 27.03
CA PRO A 9 -3.36 -41.24 28.00
C PRO A 9 -4.73 -41.54 28.62
N SER A 10 -4.89 -42.82 28.98
CA SER A 10 -6.03 -43.45 29.64
C SER A 10 -6.21 -43.04 31.10
N LEU A 11 -7.47 -42.86 31.54
CA LEU A 11 -7.92 -43.06 32.92
C LEU A 11 -9.36 -43.60 32.93
N HIS A 12 -9.64 -44.44 33.94
CA HIS A 12 -10.68 -45.47 34.04
C HIS A 12 -12.17 -45.01 34.15
N SER A 13 -13.05 -45.75 33.44
CA SER A 13 -14.34 -46.43 33.81
C SER A 13 -15.20 -45.99 35.02
N PRO A 14 -16.49 -46.43 35.15
CA PRO A 14 -17.53 -46.79 34.15
C PRO A 14 -18.91 -46.13 34.43
N TYR A 15 -19.86 -46.19 33.49
CA TYR A 15 -21.22 -46.67 33.77
C TYR A 15 -21.88 -47.22 32.50
N THR A 16 -22.51 -48.37 32.71
CA THR A 16 -23.06 -49.38 31.81
C THR A 16 -24.39 -48.95 31.17
N LEU A 17 -24.62 -49.29 29.89
CA LEU A 17 -25.92 -49.82 29.44
C LEU A 17 -25.81 -50.52 28.08
N VAL A 18 -26.67 -51.53 27.94
CA VAL A 18 -26.52 -52.77 27.18
C VAL A 18 -27.07 -52.66 25.76
N LEU A 19 -26.41 -53.37 24.84
CA LEU A 19 -26.73 -53.61 23.44
C LEU A 19 -27.93 -54.56 23.29
N GLU A 20 -28.75 -54.43 22.25
CA GLU A 20 -29.03 -55.60 21.39
C GLU A 20 -29.53 -55.22 19.98
N VAL A 21 -29.09 -56.04 19.04
CA VAL A 21 -29.17 -56.00 17.57
C VAL A 21 -30.18 -57.08 17.14
N LEU A 22 -30.85 -56.97 15.98
CA LEU A 22 -30.87 -58.06 14.96
C LEU A 22 -31.75 -57.73 13.72
N VAL A 23 -31.05 -57.62 12.57
CA VAL A 23 -31.20 -58.40 11.31
C VAL A 23 -32.58 -58.56 10.63
N ARG A 24 -32.61 -58.18 9.33
CA ARG A 24 -33.65 -58.44 8.30
C ARG A 24 -33.87 -59.94 8.01
N PRO A 25 -34.99 -60.34 7.37
CA PRO A 25 -34.89 -60.68 5.94
C PRO A 25 -36.14 -60.37 5.06
N LEU A 26 -35.89 -60.25 3.75
CA LEU A 26 -36.81 -60.46 2.60
C LEU A 26 -37.27 -61.93 2.57
N ALA A 27 -38.31 -62.43 1.90
CA ALA A 27 -39.42 -62.00 1.05
C ALA A 27 -40.30 -63.26 0.82
N LEU A 28 -41.59 -63.14 0.46
CA LEU A 28 -42.20 -63.85 -0.69
C LEU A 28 -43.74 -63.65 -0.80
N SER A 29 -44.19 -63.78 -2.06
CA SER A 29 -45.49 -64.30 -2.55
C SER A 29 -46.74 -63.40 -2.62
N LEU A 30 -46.86 -62.75 -3.79
CA LEU A 30 -47.93 -62.82 -4.81
C LEU A 30 -49.39 -63.24 -4.47
N ALA A 31 -50.30 -62.47 -5.10
CA ALA A 31 -51.53 -62.87 -5.82
C ALA A 31 -52.78 -63.23 -4.97
N LEU A 32 -54.02 -62.85 -5.29
CA LEU A 32 -54.64 -62.41 -6.54
C LEU A 32 -56.01 -61.75 -6.26
N SER A 33 -56.46 -60.88 -7.18
CA SER A 33 -57.86 -60.63 -7.65
C SER A 33 -58.93 -60.07 -6.69
N GLY A 34 -59.72 -59.04 -7.04
CA GLY A 34 -59.80 -58.24 -8.27
C GLY A 34 -61.02 -57.31 -8.30
N SER A 35 -60.92 -56.28 -9.16
CA SER A 35 -61.98 -55.65 -10.00
C SER A 35 -63.15 -54.92 -9.29
N LEU A 36 -63.67 -53.75 -9.68
CA LEU A 36 -63.61 -52.94 -10.91
C LEU A 36 -64.34 -51.60 -10.63
N ALA A 37 -63.85 -50.45 -11.12
CA ALA A 37 -64.66 -49.37 -11.73
C ALA A 37 -63.78 -48.14 -12.06
N VAL A 38 -63.67 -47.88 -13.35
CA VAL A 38 -62.90 -46.79 -13.99
C VAL A 38 -63.81 -45.58 -14.20
N ALA A 39 -63.31 -44.38 -13.86
CA ALA A 39 -63.79 -43.10 -14.41
C ALA A 39 -62.57 -42.23 -14.74
N LEU A 40 -62.52 -41.77 -15.99
CA LEU A 40 -61.43 -41.02 -16.62
C LEU A 40 -61.33 -39.58 -16.11
N LEU A 41 -60.13 -39.17 -15.68
CA LEU A 41 -59.66 -37.78 -15.62
C LEU A 41 -58.35 -37.68 -16.43
N PRO A 42 -58.11 -36.59 -17.18
CA PRO A 42 -56.95 -36.48 -18.05
C PRO A 42 -55.69 -36.34 -17.20
N THR A 43 -54.78 -37.29 -17.33
CA THR A 43 -53.39 -37.14 -16.89
C THR A 43 -52.76 -36.03 -17.72
N GLY A 44 -52.69 -34.83 -17.16
CA GLY A 44 -51.76 -33.81 -17.63
C GLY A 44 -50.36 -34.38 -17.51
N CYS A 45 -49.81 -34.87 -18.62
CA CYS A 45 -48.38 -35.07 -18.76
C CYS A 45 -47.72 -33.72 -18.51
N SER A 46 -47.19 -33.48 -17.31
CA SER A 46 -46.10 -32.51 -17.18
C SER A 46 -44.92 -33.15 -17.90
N THR A 47 -44.64 -32.70 -19.12
CA THR A 47 -43.29 -32.80 -19.65
C THR A 47 -42.40 -32.13 -18.60
N LYS A 48 -41.63 -32.92 -17.84
CA LYS A 48 -40.44 -32.37 -17.19
C LYS A 48 -39.62 -31.80 -18.34
N GLU A 49 -39.61 -30.48 -18.49
CA GLU A 49 -38.61 -29.87 -19.35
C GLU A 49 -37.25 -30.44 -18.92
N PRO A 50 -36.41 -30.90 -19.85
CA PRO A 50 -35.08 -31.35 -19.49
C PRO A 50 -34.39 -30.20 -18.76
N GLU A 51 -33.79 -30.47 -17.61
CA GLU A 51 -32.93 -29.49 -16.94
C GLU A 51 -31.94 -28.96 -17.98
N GLN A 52 -32.04 -27.67 -18.28
CA GLN A 52 -31.11 -26.99 -19.19
C GLN A 52 -29.74 -26.97 -18.49
N SER A 53 -28.93 -28.00 -18.71
CA SER A 53 -27.54 -28.01 -18.29
C SER A 53 -26.70 -27.15 -19.24
N THR A 54 -25.70 -26.46 -18.72
CA THR A 54 -24.78 -25.68 -19.55
C THR A 54 -23.64 -26.55 -20.09
N TYR A 55 -22.82 -26.02 -20.99
CA TYR A 55 -21.58 -26.71 -21.36
C TYR A 55 -20.66 -26.87 -20.15
N PHE A 56 -20.59 -25.85 -19.29
CA PHE A 56 -19.83 -25.91 -18.04
C PHE A 56 -20.27 -27.11 -17.19
N ASP A 57 -21.57 -27.26 -16.93
CA ASP A 57 -22.10 -28.33 -16.07
C ASP A 57 -21.80 -29.73 -16.61
N ARG A 58 -21.92 -29.92 -17.93
CA ARG A 58 -21.74 -31.23 -18.56
C ARG A 58 -20.28 -31.60 -18.79
N THR A 59 -19.41 -30.62 -19.03
CA THR A 59 -18.07 -30.89 -19.59
C THR A 59 -16.94 -30.38 -18.70
N ILE A 60 -17.12 -29.24 -18.04
CA ILE A 60 -16.06 -28.60 -17.24
C ILE A 60 -16.18 -29.00 -15.76
N ASN A 61 -17.37 -28.89 -15.20
CA ASN A 61 -17.63 -29.19 -13.80
C ASN A 61 -17.23 -30.62 -13.39
N PRO A 62 -17.45 -31.68 -14.19
CA PRO A 62 -17.00 -33.02 -13.82
C PRO A 62 -15.48 -33.11 -13.63
N VAL A 63 -14.71 -32.44 -14.50
CA VAL A 63 -13.24 -32.40 -14.40
C VAL A 63 -12.82 -31.67 -13.14
N LEU A 64 -13.37 -30.47 -12.90
CA LEU A 64 -13.06 -29.66 -11.72
C LEU A 64 -13.50 -30.35 -10.42
N THR A 65 -14.64 -31.04 -10.45
CA THR A 65 -15.16 -31.77 -9.30
C THR A 65 -14.22 -32.91 -8.88
N SER A 66 -13.72 -33.68 -9.85
CA SER A 66 -12.83 -34.82 -9.59
C SER A 66 -11.38 -34.44 -9.28
N SER A 67 -10.95 -33.22 -9.61
CA SER A 67 -9.54 -32.80 -9.50
C SER A 67 -9.31 -31.68 -8.48
N CYS A 68 -10.20 -30.70 -8.39
CA CYS A 68 -10.00 -29.45 -7.64
C CYS A 68 -11.00 -29.27 -6.48
N VAL A 69 -12.24 -29.77 -6.61
CA VAL A 69 -13.24 -29.76 -5.54
C VAL A 69 -12.94 -30.88 -4.55
N ARG A 70 -12.78 -32.12 -5.04
CA ARG A 70 -12.42 -33.29 -4.23
C ARG A 70 -11.00 -33.70 -4.62
N SER A 71 -10.04 -33.49 -3.74
CA SER A 71 -8.69 -34.02 -3.98
C SER A 71 -8.72 -35.55 -3.97
N ASN A 72 -7.66 -36.17 -4.51
CA ASN A 72 -7.38 -37.60 -4.35
C ASN A 72 -7.25 -38.05 -2.88
N THR A 73 -7.13 -37.11 -1.93
CA THR A 73 -7.13 -37.35 -0.48
C THR A 73 -8.50 -37.16 0.17
N GLY A 74 -9.54 -36.83 -0.60
CA GLY A 74 -10.91 -36.58 -0.11
C GLY A 74 -11.13 -35.20 0.52
N ALA A 75 -10.13 -34.32 0.51
CA ALA A 75 -10.23 -32.97 1.05
C ALA A 75 -10.88 -32.00 0.05
N GLY A 76 -11.74 -31.11 0.55
CA GLY A 76 -12.30 -29.99 -0.19
C GLY A 76 -11.31 -28.84 -0.30
N CYS A 77 -10.87 -28.46 -1.50
CA CYS A 77 -9.93 -27.34 -1.69
C CYS A 77 -10.62 -26.06 -2.19
N HIS A 78 -11.15 -26.09 -3.42
CA HIS A 78 -11.70 -24.90 -4.07
C HIS A 78 -13.23 -24.86 -4.04
N VAL A 79 -13.81 -24.88 -2.84
CA VAL A 79 -15.26 -24.79 -2.61
C VAL A 79 -15.54 -23.68 -1.62
N ALA A 80 -16.35 -22.70 -2.00
CA ALA A 80 -16.76 -21.65 -1.09
C ALA A 80 -17.77 -22.17 -0.06
N ASN A 81 -17.57 -21.82 1.21
CA ASN A 81 -18.61 -21.99 2.22
C ASN A 81 -19.67 -20.87 2.11
N ALA A 82 -20.69 -20.89 2.97
CA ALA A 82 -21.75 -19.87 2.99
C ALA A 82 -21.24 -18.43 3.24
N LYS A 83 -20.05 -18.27 3.85
CA LYS A 83 -19.39 -16.97 4.07
C LYS A 83 -18.56 -16.51 2.85
N GLY A 84 -18.46 -17.33 1.80
CA GLY A 84 -17.62 -17.04 0.63
C GLY A 84 -16.13 -17.31 0.86
N ASN A 85 -15.76 -18.11 1.87
CA ASN A 85 -14.38 -18.50 2.13
C ASN A 85 -14.02 -19.74 1.31
N ALA A 86 -12.93 -19.68 0.54
CA ALA A 86 -12.42 -20.78 -0.27
C ALA A 86 -10.88 -20.73 -0.38
N PHE A 87 -10.19 -21.89 -0.40
CA PHE A 87 -8.73 -21.89 -0.53
C PHE A 87 -8.30 -21.26 -1.86
N GLY A 88 -7.23 -20.47 -1.82
CA GLY A 88 -6.75 -19.71 -2.98
C GLY A 88 -7.66 -18.55 -3.40
N ASN A 89 -8.71 -18.25 -2.62
CA ASN A 89 -9.80 -17.34 -2.98
C ASN A 89 -10.48 -17.73 -4.31
N LEU A 90 -10.78 -19.02 -4.46
CA LEU A 90 -11.28 -19.62 -5.71
C LEU A 90 -12.31 -20.71 -5.38
N ASP A 91 -13.49 -20.61 -5.99
CA ASP A 91 -14.53 -21.63 -5.99
C ASP A 91 -14.68 -22.18 -7.40
N VAL A 92 -14.51 -23.48 -7.55
CA VAL A 92 -14.63 -24.19 -8.83
C VAL A 92 -15.81 -25.15 -8.87
N SER A 93 -16.70 -25.10 -7.87
CA SER A 93 -17.88 -25.97 -7.78
C SER A 93 -18.99 -25.60 -8.76
N ASN A 94 -18.95 -24.38 -9.32
CA ASN A 94 -19.93 -23.83 -10.25
C ASN A 94 -19.29 -22.76 -11.16
N TYR A 95 -20.00 -22.37 -12.23
CA TYR A 95 -19.49 -21.41 -13.19
C TYR A 95 -19.28 -20.01 -12.60
N GLU A 96 -20.20 -19.54 -11.76
CA GLU A 96 -20.13 -18.20 -11.15
C GLU A 96 -18.84 -18.04 -10.30
N GLY A 97 -18.50 -19.06 -9.51
CA GLY A 97 -17.27 -19.10 -8.71
C GLY A 97 -16.01 -18.97 -9.56
N VAL A 98 -15.94 -19.69 -10.69
CA VAL A 98 -14.80 -19.60 -11.63
C VAL A 98 -14.79 -18.23 -12.33
N ALA A 99 -15.97 -17.74 -12.71
CA ALA A 99 -16.13 -16.46 -13.41
C ALA A 99 -15.69 -15.26 -12.56
N LYS A 100 -15.70 -15.36 -11.22
CA LYS A 100 -15.13 -14.33 -10.32
C LYS A 100 -13.61 -14.23 -10.43
N ARG A 101 -12.92 -15.27 -10.92
CA ARG A 101 -11.45 -15.34 -11.00
C ARG A 101 -10.93 -15.40 -12.44
N ARG A 102 -11.46 -14.52 -13.32
CA ARG A 102 -10.99 -14.42 -14.72
C ARG A 102 -9.50 -14.14 -14.83
N ASP A 103 -8.92 -13.47 -13.85
CA ASP A 103 -7.47 -13.24 -13.73
C ASP A 103 -6.64 -14.53 -13.82
N LEU A 104 -7.16 -15.65 -13.31
CA LEU A 104 -6.46 -16.94 -13.35
C LEU A 104 -6.51 -17.61 -14.72
N LEU A 105 -7.42 -17.20 -15.59
CA LEU A 105 -7.67 -17.80 -16.90
C LEU A 105 -6.90 -17.11 -18.04
N LEU A 106 -6.17 -16.04 -17.73
CA LEU A 106 -5.37 -15.31 -18.70
C LEU A 106 -4.01 -15.96 -18.92
N ASP A 107 -3.63 -16.14 -20.18
CA ASP A 107 -2.26 -16.44 -20.57
C ASP A 107 -1.41 -15.17 -20.53
N TYR A 108 -0.80 -14.90 -19.37
CA TYR A 108 -0.09 -13.67 -19.08
C TYR A 108 1.40 -13.92 -18.79
N GLY A 109 2.23 -13.02 -19.28
CA GLY A 109 3.64 -12.96 -18.96
C GLY A 109 4.44 -14.07 -19.67
N PRO A 110 5.42 -14.70 -18.99
CA PRO A 110 6.36 -15.61 -19.62
C PRO A 110 5.90 -17.07 -19.68
N TYR A 111 4.76 -17.41 -19.09
CA TYR A 111 4.40 -18.81 -18.79
C TYR A 111 3.78 -19.58 -19.97
N GLY A 112 3.23 -18.88 -20.96
CA GLY A 112 2.57 -19.47 -22.15
C GLY A 112 1.35 -20.34 -21.82
N GLN A 113 0.86 -20.26 -20.58
CA GLN A 113 -0.32 -20.93 -20.05
C GLN A 113 -0.92 -20.11 -18.92
N PRO A 114 -2.25 -20.19 -18.72
CA PRO A 114 -2.93 -19.50 -17.64
C PRO A 114 -2.54 -20.05 -16.26
N ALA A 115 -2.55 -19.16 -15.25
CA ALA A 115 -2.23 -19.49 -13.87
C ALA A 115 -3.06 -20.67 -13.32
N PHE A 116 -4.32 -20.78 -13.77
CA PHE A 116 -5.24 -21.88 -13.43
C PHE A 116 -4.68 -23.26 -13.81
N LEU A 117 -3.96 -23.36 -14.92
CA LEU A 117 -3.40 -24.63 -15.41
C LEU A 117 -1.99 -24.87 -14.87
N ILE A 118 -1.10 -23.89 -15.00
CA ILE A 118 0.32 -24.08 -14.66
C ILE A 118 0.55 -24.36 -13.17
N LYS A 119 -0.30 -23.84 -12.29
CA LYS A 119 -0.25 -24.15 -10.85
C LYS A 119 -0.71 -25.57 -10.53
N ALA A 120 -1.48 -26.18 -11.41
CA ALA A 120 -2.07 -27.50 -11.19
C ALA A 120 -1.26 -28.63 -11.83
N THR A 121 -0.21 -28.32 -12.60
CA THR A 121 0.62 -29.30 -13.32
C THR A 121 2.02 -29.43 -12.73
N ASN A 122 2.78 -30.41 -13.20
CA ASN A 122 4.20 -30.52 -12.89
C ASN A 122 4.98 -29.28 -13.39
N PRO A 123 6.12 -28.95 -12.75
CA PRO A 123 7.11 -28.02 -13.28
C PRO A 123 7.37 -28.19 -14.79
N ALA A 124 7.42 -27.09 -15.52
CA ALA A 124 7.68 -27.07 -16.96
C ALA A 124 8.86 -26.15 -17.30
N GLN A 125 9.52 -26.40 -18.42
CA GLN A 125 10.58 -25.52 -18.90
C GLN A 125 9.99 -24.26 -19.54
N VAL A 126 10.61 -23.12 -19.24
CA VAL A 126 10.32 -21.83 -19.87
C VAL A 126 11.64 -21.23 -20.32
N GLU A 127 11.71 -20.84 -21.60
CA GLU A 127 12.82 -20.05 -22.13
C GLU A 127 12.56 -18.57 -21.85
N ILE A 128 13.48 -17.94 -21.14
CA ILE A 128 13.48 -16.50 -20.89
C ILE A 128 14.51 -15.85 -21.80
N GLN A 129 14.11 -14.80 -22.50
CA GLN A 129 15.01 -14.00 -23.30
C GLN A 129 15.06 -12.58 -22.77
N SER A 130 16.26 -12.15 -22.42
CA SER A 130 16.58 -10.79 -21.98
C SER A 130 16.58 -9.82 -23.17
N TYR A 131 16.54 -8.52 -22.87
CA TYR A 131 16.49 -7.43 -23.85
C TYR A 131 17.67 -7.43 -24.84
N ASP A 132 18.82 -7.96 -24.41
CA ASP A 132 20.07 -8.09 -25.17
C ASP A 132 20.17 -9.43 -25.91
N GLY A 133 19.10 -10.22 -25.94
CA GLY A 133 19.03 -11.49 -26.65
C GLY A 133 19.59 -12.69 -25.90
N VAL A 134 20.16 -12.50 -24.70
CA VAL A 134 20.62 -13.60 -23.84
C VAL A 134 19.44 -14.49 -23.45
N LYS A 135 19.58 -15.79 -23.69
CA LYS A 135 18.57 -16.80 -23.38
C LYS A 135 18.92 -17.55 -22.11
N THR A 136 17.92 -17.84 -21.29
CA THR A 136 18.04 -18.62 -20.07
C THR A 136 16.84 -19.54 -19.95
N THR A 137 17.09 -20.84 -19.97
CA THR A 137 16.04 -21.85 -19.73
C THR A 137 15.96 -22.12 -18.23
N ILE A 138 14.76 -22.00 -17.67
CA ILE A 138 14.46 -22.36 -16.29
C ILE A 138 13.36 -23.40 -16.24
N THR A 139 13.34 -24.18 -15.17
CA THR A 139 12.23 -25.07 -14.83
C THR A 139 11.37 -24.39 -13.78
N THR A 140 10.09 -24.14 -14.07
CA THR A 140 9.20 -23.42 -13.15
C THR A 140 9.07 -24.13 -11.80
N ASP A 141 9.16 -23.38 -10.71
CA ASP A 141 8.89 -23.84 -9.35
C ASP A 141 7.76 -22.99 -8.76
N ILE A 142 6.58 -23.16 -9.33
CA ILE A 142 5.36 -22.47 -8.91
C ILE A 142 4.61 -23.39 -7.95
N LYS A 143 4.74 -23.12 -6.66
CA LYS A 143 4.18 -23.99 -5.61
C LYS A 143 2.65 -23.94 -5.59
N HIS A 144 2.03 -25.11 -5.49
CA HIS A 144 0.62 -25.31 -5.20
C HIS A 144 0.50 -26.21 -3.98
N THR A 145 -0.34 -25.84 -3.01
CA THR A 145 -0.44 -26.54 -1.71
C THR A 145 -0.85 -28.00 -1.86
N GLY A 146 -1.71 -28.31 -2.84
CA GLY A 146 -2.12 -29.68 -3.15
C GLY A 146 -1.12 -30.46 -4.02
N GLY A 147 0.01 -29.86 -4.38
CA GLY A 147 0.91 -30.41 -5.41
C GLY A 147 0.31 -30.36 -6.82
N PRO A 148 0.92 -31.06 -7.79
CA PRO A 148 0.38 -31.21 -9.13
C PRO A 148 -0.85 -32.14 -9.10
N ILE A 149 -2.00 -31.60 -9.49
CA ILE A 149 -3.30 -32.29 -9.46
C ILE A 149 -3.85 -32.60 -10.86
N LEU A 150 -3.27 -32.00 -11.91
CA LEU A 150 -3.61 -32.24 -13.31
C LEU A 150 -2.39 -32.78 -14.08
N ASP A 151 -2.64 -33.75 -14.94
CA ASP A 151 -1.67 -34.25 -15.92
C ASP A 151 -1.90 -33.54 -17.28
N PRO A 152 -0.90 -32.81 -17.83
CA PRO A 152 -1.00 -32.15 -19.12
C PRO A 152 -1.38 -33.08 -20.29
N THR A 153 -1.10 -34.37 -20.18
CA THR A 153 -1.41 -35.37 -21.23
C THR A 153 -2.81 -35.95 -21.11
N ALA A 154 -3.46 -35.78 -19.96
CA ALA A 154 -4.78 -36.35 -19.69
C ALA A 154 -5.93 -35.54 -20.32
N SER A 155 -7.05 -36.24 -20.59
CA SER A 155 -8.23 -35.66 -21.24
C SER A 155 -8.82 -34.47 -20.46
N GLY A 156 -8.85 -34.54 -19.12
CA GLY A 156 -9.37 -33.47 -18.27
C GLY A 156 -8.62 -32.15 -18.46
N TYR A 157 -7.28 -32.17 -18.45
CA TYR A 157 -6.48 -30.98 -18.71
C TYR A 157 -6.74 -30.41 -20.10
N GLN A 158 -6.78 -31.26 -21.13
CA GLN A 158 -7.00 -30.82 -22.51
C GLN A 158 -8.41 -30.23 -22.73
N VAL A 159 -9.41 -30.73 -22.00
CA VAL A 159 -10.76 -30.15 -21.97
C VAL A 159 -10.73 -28.74 -21.36
N LEU A 160 -10.09 -28.58 -20.20
CA LEU A 160 -9.96 -27.26 -19.54
C LEU A 160 -9.18 -26.28 -20.41
N ARG A 161 -8.05 -26.69 -20.98
CA ARG A 161 -7.23 -25.84 -21.85
C ARG A 161 -8.00 -25.34 -23.07
N ARG A 162 -8.77 -26.21 -23.74
CA ARG A 162 -9.59 -25.82 -24.90
C ARG A 162 -10.69 -24.85 -24.51
N TRP A 163 -11.37 -25.10 -23.38
CA TRP A 163 -12.41 -24.21 -22.87
C TRP A 163 -11.86 -22.83 -22.51
N ILE A 164 -10.70 -22.76 -21.85
CA ILE A 164 -10.03 -21.49 -21.52
C ILE A 164 -9.60 -20.75 -22.78
N THR A 165 -8.98 -21.45 -23.74
CA THR A 165 -8.55 -20.86 -25.03
C THR A 165 -9.75 -20.33 -25.83
N ASN A 166 -10.94 -20.91 -25.64
CA ASN A 166 -12.19 -20.46 -26.23
C ASN A 166 -12.96 -19.44 -25.35
N GLY A 167 -12.27 -18.72 -24.46
CA GLY A 167 -12.82 -17.62 -23.68
C GLY A 167 -13.51 -18.01 -22.37
N ALA A 168 -13.52 -19.30 -22.01
CA ALA A 168 -14.11 -19.82 -20.78
C ALA A 168 -15.56 -19.33 -20.54
N THR A 169 -16.38 -19.28 -21.58
CA THR A 169 -17.81 -18.94 -21.44
C THR A 169 -18.61 -20.13 -20.94
N GLU A 170 -19.74 -19.87 -20.27
CA GLU A 170 -20.58 -20.91 -19.63
C GLU A 170 -21.04 -21.97 -20.64
N ASN A 171 -21.36 -21.52 -21.86
CA ASN A 171 -21.82 -22.35 -22.96
C ASN A 171 -20.75 -22.56 -24.05
N ASN A 172 -19.48 -22.23 -23.78
CA ASN A 172 -18.38 -22.39 -24.73
C ASN A 172 -18.61 -21.71 -26.10
N SER A 173 -19.32 -20.58 -26.09
CA SER A 173 -19.69 -19.77 -27.26
C SER A 173 -18.54 -18.94 -27.86
N GLY A 174 -17.32 -19.04 -27.32
CA GLY A 174 -16.21 -18.17 -27.70
C GLY A 174 -16.20 -16.83 -26.94
N PRO A 175 -15.08 -16.07 -27.00
CA PRO A 175 -15.01 -14.76 -26.39
C PRO A 175 -15.92 -13.75 -27.12
N PRO A 176 -16.68 -12.90 -26.41
CA PRO A 176 -17.45 -11.84 -27.04
C PRO A 176 -16.51 -10.84 -27.71
N ALA A 177 -16.93 -10.28 -28.86
CA ALA A 177 -16.19 -9.19 -29.50
C ALA A 177 -16.09 -8.00 -28.52
N ARG A 178 -14.87 -7.52 -28.27
CA ARG A 178 -14.63 -6.31 -27.47
C ARG A 178 -14.31 -5.17 -28.42
N ASN A 179 -15.21 -4.21 -28.53
CA ASN A 179 -14.90 -2.91 -29.14
C ASN A 179 -14.64 -1.92 -28.02
N LEU A 180 -13.37 -1.70 -27.68
CA LEU A 180 -12.98 -0.68 -26.72
C LEU A 180 -12.96 0.66 -27.45
N GLU A 181 -13.78 1.59 -26.98
CA GLU A 181 -13.75 2.98 -27.46
C GLU A 181 -12.34 3.56 -27.24
N ARG A 182 -11.84 4.26 -28.26
CA ARG A 182 -10.53 4.93 -28.24
C ARG A 182 -10.75 6.41 -27.99
N GLY A 183 -10.29 6.88 -26.84
CA GLY A 183 -10.27 8.30 -26.50
C GLY A 183 -9.21 9.07 -27.30
N PRO A 184 -9.29 10.42 -27.31
CA PRO A 184 -8.29 11.27 -27.94
C PRO A 184 -6.86 10.97 -27.47
N CYS A 185 -5.88 11.11 -28.36
CA CYS A 185 -4.46 10.97 -28.01
C CYS A 185 -3.96 12.20 -27.23
N ASN A 186 -2.80 12.06 -26.59
CA ASN A 186 -2.14 13.15 -25.88
C ASN A 186 -0.99 13.74 -26.73
N PRO A 187 -0.96 15.07 -26.97
CA PRO A 187 0.10 15.70 -27.76
C PRO A 187 1.37 16.03 -26.96
N VAL A 188 1.37 15.86 -25.63
CA VAL A 188 2.47 16.28 -24.75
C VAL A 188 3.68 15.34 -24.89
N VAL A 189 4.80 15.90 -25.33
CA VAL A 189 6.09 15.20 -25.39
C VAL A 189 6.76 15.23 -24.00
N PRO A 190 7.10 14.06 -23.40
CA PRO A 190 7.78 14.01 -22.12
C PRO A 190 9.18 14.62 -22.17
N ARG A 191 9.63 15.10 -21.01
CA ARG A 191 11.03 15.52 -20.81
C ARG A 191 11.76 14.38 -20.11
N GLU A 192 12.60 13.66 -20.84
CA GLU A 192 13.39 12.56 -20.29
C GLU A 192 14.88 12.71 -20.58
N ALA A 193 15.70 12.23 -19.64
CA ALA A 193 17.15 12.23 -19.81
C ALA A 193 17.56 11.39 -21.03
N GLY A 194 18.40 11.96 -21.88
CA GLY A 194 18.86 11.30 -23.11
C GLY A 194 17.84 11.30 -24.25
N PHE A 195 16.78 12.11 -24.18
CA PHE A 195 15.92 12.41 -25.31
C PHE A 195 16.00 13.91 -25.64
N ASP A 196 16.35 14.25 -26.89
CA ASP A 196 16.30 15.62 -27.40
C ASP A 196 15.15 15.73 -28.41
N PRO A 197 14.09 16.52 -28.12
CA PRO A 197 12.96 16.65 -29.02
C PRO A 197 13.33 17.36 -30.33
N ASN A 198 14.47 18.06 -30.42
CA ASN A 198 14.85 18.88 -31.58
C ASN A 198 15.82 18.17 -32.54
N VAL A 199 16.33 17.00 -32.18
CA VAL A 199 17.36 16.29 -32.96
C VAL A 199 16.80 14.97 -33.47
N ASP A 200 16.84 14.78 -34.79
CA ASP A 200 16.47 13.50 -35.39
C ASP A 200 17.48 12.41 -34.96
N PRO A 201 16.99 11.20 -34.60
CA PRO A 201 17.86 10.04 -34.39
C PRO A 201 18.75 9.80 -35.61
N GLN A 202 20.03 9.53 -35.35
CA GLN A 202 21.04 9.32 -36.41
C GLN A 202 21.03 7.89 -36.96
N THR A 203 20.09 7.05 -36.53
CA THR A 203 19.96 5.67 -36.99
C THR A 203 19.29 5.63 -38.37
N LYS A 204 19.67 4.66 -39.21
CA LYS A 204 19.21 4.59 -40.61
C LYS A 204 17.70 4.31 -40.72
N ASP A 205 17.14 3.63 -39.73
CA ASP A 205 15.76 3.16 -39.69
C ASP A 205 14.74 4.23 -39.27
N PHE A 206 15.18 5.39 -38.74
CA PHE A 206 14.26 6.46 -38.33
C PHE A 206 13.42 6.99 -39.50
N GLY A 207 14.00 7.05 -40.70
CA GLY A 207 13.27 7.39 -41.93
C GLY A 207 12.16 6.39 -42.24
N THR A 208 12.44 5.09 -42.09
CA THR A 208 11.46 4.00 -42.23
C THR A 208 10.37 4.10 -41.18
N PHE A 209 10.72 4.35 -39.92
CA PHE A 209 9.74 4.54 -38.84
C PHE A 209 8.78 5.68 -39.15
N LYS A 210 9.32 6.84 -39.52
CA LYS A 210 8.52 8.04 -39.85
C LYS A 210 7.57 7.78 -41.01
N ALA A 211 8.03 7.10 -42.06
CA ALA A 211 7.23 6.83 -43.25
C ALA A 211 6.15 5.75 -43.04
N ASN A 212 6.49 4.66 -42.34
CA ASN A 212 5.69 3.43 -42.38
C ASN A 212 5.10 3.02 -41.01
N VAL A 213 5.69 3.44 -39.90
CA VAL A 213 5.30 2.99 -38.55
C VAL A 213 4.55 4.06 -37.77
N SER A 214 4.92 5.33 -37.90
CA SER A 214 4.31 6.43 -37.12
C SER A 214 2.78 6.47 -37.25
N GLY A 215 2.26 6.33 -38.48
CA GLY A 215 0.81 6.29 -38.71
C GLY A 215 0.12 5.06 -38.13
N VAL A 216 0.81 3.91 -38.04
CA VAL A 216 0.29 2.69 -37.40
C VAL A 216 0.11 2.91 -35.90
N ILE A 217 1.11 3.49 -35.24
CA ILE A 217 1.09 3.82 -33.81
C ILE A 217 -0.02 4.83 -33.50
N GLN A 218 -0.08 5.93 -34.25
CA GLN A 218 -1.10 6.96 -34.09
C GLN A 218 -2.51 6.39 -34.18
N LYS A 219 -2.78 5.57 -35.21
CA LYS A 219 -4.12 5.03 -35.47
C LYS A 219 -4.55 3.97 -34.46
N ASN A 220 -3.62 3.14 -33.97
CA ASN A 220 -3.95 1.92 -33.25
C ASN A 220 -3.56 1.90 -31.78
N CYS A 221 -2.57 2.69 -31.38
CA CYS A 221 -1.93 2.57 -30.06
C CYS A 221 -2.10 3.84 -29.21
N SER A 222 -2.00 5.03 -29.81
CA SER A 222 -1.91 6.32 -29.10
C SER A 222 -3.20 6.82 -28.44
N ALA A 223 -4.26 6.02 -28.33
CA ALA A 223 -5.50 6.44 -27.69
C ALA A 223 -5.29 6.77 -26.20
N GLY A 224 -5.88 7.85 -25.69
CA GLY A 224 -5.64 8.36 -24.32
C GLY A 224 -6.02 7.40 -23.19
N ASN A 225 -6.92 6.45 -23.45
CA ASN A 225 -7.28 5.37 -22.53
C ASN A 225 -6.51 4.06 -22.79
N CYS A 226 -5.46 4.12 -23.62
CA CYS A 226 -4.51 3.06 -23.95
C CYS A 226 -3.09 3.66 -23.85
N HIS A 227 -2.25 3.61 -24.90
CA HIS A 227 -0.88 4.14 -24.81
C HIS A 227 -0.78 5.67 -24.93
N GLY A 228 -1.87 6.40 -25.08
CA GLY A 228 -1.92 7.86 -25.08
C GLY A 228 -1.93 8.52 -23.70
N THR A 229 -1.65 7.77 -22.63
CA THR A 229 -1.53 8.30 -21.26
C THR A 229 -0.15 8.03 -20.69
N SER A 230 0.42 9.02 -20.00
CA SER A 230 1.70 8.88 -19.29
C SER A 230 1.60 7.97 -18.06
N ALA A 231 0.39 7.50 -17.71
CA ALA A 231 0.18 6.42 -16.74
C ALA A 231 0.70 5.05 -17.26
N ASN A 232 0.77 4.89 -18.59
CA ASN A 232 1.28 3.68 -19.20
C ASN A 232 2.79 3.77 -19.41
N GLU A 233 3.48 2.68 -19.08
CA GLU A 233 4.93 2.55 -19.28
C GLU A 233 5.33 2.82 -20.74
N LEU A 234 4.56 2.24 -21.67
CA LEU A 234 4.65 2.59 -23.08
C LEU A 234 3.70 3.76 -23.34
N PHE A 235 4.25 4.96 -23.42
CA PHE A 235 3.52 6.18 -23.74
C PHE A 235 3.82 6.65 -25.17
N PHE A 236 2.77 6.76 -25.97
CA PHE A 236 2.79 7.34 -27.30
C PHE A 236 2.01 8.65 -27.34
N THR A 237 2.59 9.63 -28.02
CA THR A 237 1.93 10.88 -28.35
C THR A 237 1.06 10.75 -29.60
N CYS A 238 0.34 11.81 -29.94
CA CYS A 238 -0.44 11.89 -31.17
C CYS A 238 0.39 11.66 -32.45
N GLY A 239 1.68 12.03 -32.45
CA GLY A 239 2.54 11.85 -33.63
C GLY A 239 2.32 12.90 -34.73
N ASP A 240 1.67 14.01 -34.43
CA ASP A 240 1.31 15.06 -35.41
C ASP A 240 2.46 16.03 -35.71
N THR A 241 3.46 16.11 -34.82
CA THR A 241 4.63 16.99 -34.98
C THR A 241 5.94 16.19 -35.05
N PRO A 242 7.03 16.75 -35.62
CA PRO A 242 8.33 16.06 -35.65
C PRO A 242 8.82 15.62 -34.27
N GLU A 243 8.63 16.43 -33.23
CA GLU A 243 9.03 16.14 -31.85
C GLU A 243 8.26 14.94 -31.29
N GLN A 244 6.96 14.87 -31.59
CA GLN A 244 6.09 13.75 -31.21
C GLN A 244 6.48 12.45 -31.91
N VAL A 245 6.83 12.51 -33.20
CA VAL A 245 7.31 11.33 -33.96
C VAL A 245 8.65 10.84 -33.41
N ARG A 246 9.58 11.74 -33.05
CA ARG A 246 10.87 11.38 -32.41
C ARG A 246 10.64 10.68 -31.07
N TRP A 247 9.69 11.17 -30.28
CA TRP A 247 9.32 10.53 -29.02
C TRP A 247 8.74 9.13 -29.27
N ASN A 248 7.77 9.00 -30.17
CA ASN A 248 7.14 7.72 -30.48
C ASN A 248 8.16 6.69 -30.98
N TYR A 249 9.16 7.13 -31.77
CA TYR A 249 10.28 6.30 -32.19
C TYR A 249 11.11 5.80 -31.01
N ARG A 250 11.53 6.70 -30.13
CA ARG A 250 12.30 6.36 -28.93
C ARG A 250 11.52 5.37 -28.06
N ALA A 251 10.26 5.69 -27.73
CA ALA A 251 9.40 4.85 -26.91
C ALA A 251 9.20 3.45 -27.52
N ALA A 252 8.94 3.36 -28.83
CA ALA A 252 8.76 2.08 -29.52
C ALA A 252 10.05 1.24 -29.56
N SER A 253 11.21 1.88 -29.76
CA SER A 253 12.50 1.18 -29.93
C SER A 253 12.92 0.36 -28.71
N GLU A 254 12.59 0.81 -27.50
CA GLU A 254 12.95 0.09 -26.26
C GLU A 254 12.15 -1.21 -26.05
N TYR A 255 11.07 -1.41 -26.81
CA TYR A 255 10.21 -2.59 -26.80
C TYR A 255 10.53 -3.62 -27.90
N LEU A 256 11.58 -3.36 -28.69
CA LEU A 256 12.10 -4.30 -29.68
C LEU A 256 12.93 -5.40 -29.01
N ALA A 257 12.96 -6.56 -29.65
CA ALA A 257 13.73 -7.73 -29.22
C ALA A 257 14.71 -8.17 -30.31
N ALA A 258 15.53 -9.18 -30.02
CA ALA A 258 16.52 -9.70 -30.96
C ALA A 258 15.89 -10.24 -32.27
N THR A 259 14.65 -10.72 -32.21
CA THR A 259 13.84 -10.98 -33.41
C THR A 259 12.54 -10.18 -33.35
N PRO A 260 12.05 -9.64 -34.49
CA PRO A 260 10.84 -8.82 -34.52
C PRO A 260 9.63 -9.49 -33.86
N GLU A 261 9.39 -10.77 -34.12
CA GLU A 261 8.22 -11.51 -33.64
C GLU A 261 8.19 -11.69 -32.11
N GLN A 262 9.36 -11.58 -31.46
CA GLN A 262 9.49 -11.63 -30.00
C GLN A 262 9.32 -10.26 -29.33
N SER A 263 9.35 -9.17 -30.09
CA SER A 263 9.17 -7.82 -29.58
C SER A 263 7.78 -7.69 -28.95
N GLU A 264 7.71 -7.10 -27.75
CA GLU A 264 6.42 -6.87 -27.07
C GLU A 264 5.49 -6.01 -27.93
N LEU A 265 6.08 -5.06 -28.69
CA LEU A 265 5.39 -4.18 -29.62
C LEU A 265 4.66 -4.93 -30.76
N LEU A 266 5.13 -6.12 -31.14
CA LEU A 266 4.49 -6.95 -32.16
C LEU A 266 3.61 -8.04 -31.56
N ARG A 267 4.09 -8.68 -30.48
CA ARG A 267 3.46 -9.89 -29.95
C ARG A 267 2.20 -9.61 -29.14
N ARG A 268 2.17 -8.53 -28.34
CA ARG A 268 0.98 -8.14 -27.55
C ARG A 268 -0.23 -7.78 -28.42
N PRO A 269 -0.11 -6.93 -29.47
CA PRO A 269 -1.27 -6.57 -30.29
C PRO A 269 -1.75 -7.67 -31.25
N LEU A 270 -0.97 -8.74 -31.46
CA LEU A 270 -1.31 -9.85 -32.35
C LEU A 270 -2.33 -10.80 -31.70
N SER A 271 -3.22 -11.37 -32.51
CA SER A 271 -4.13 -12.44 -32.08
C SER A 271 -3.38 -13.60 -31.40
N PRO A 272 -3.85 -14.11 -30.24
CA PRO A 272 -3.31 -15.33 -29.63
C PRO A 272 -3.37 -16.55 -30.56
N GLN A 273 -4.35 -16.63 -31.46
CA GLN A 273 -4.45 -17.70 -32.47
C GLN A 273 -3.31 -17.65 -33.51
N GLN A 274 -2.54 -16.57 -33.55
CA GLN A 274 -1.43 -16.34 -34.47
C GLN A 274 -0.07 -16.25 -33.74
N GLY A 275 -0.03 -16.65 -32.46
CA GLY A 275 1.18 -16.61 -31.62
C GLY A 275 1.35 -15.34 -30.80
N GLY A 276 0.35 -14.45 -30.80
CA GLY A 276 0.31 -13.26 -29.95
C GLY A 276 0.10 -13.57 -28.46
N SER A 277 0.19 -12.56 -27.61
CA SER A 277 0.09 -12.66 -26.14
C SER A 277 -1.04 -11.79 -25.58
N PHE A 278 -1.32 -11.90 -24.28
CA PHE A 278 -2.35 -11.08 -23.64
C PHE A 278 -2.04 -9.58 -23.73
N HIS A 279 -3.06 -8.82 -24.14
CA HIS A 279 -3.06 -7.37 -24.21
C HIS A 279 -4.41 -6.84 -23.74
N GLU A 280 -4.40 -5.91 -22.79
CA GLU A 280 -5.61 -5.34 -22.19
C GLU A 280 -6.47 -4.59 -23.23
N GLY A 281 -5.81 -3.93 -24.19
CA GLY A 281 -6.48 -3.30 -25.34
C GLY A 281 -7.05 -4.27 -26.37
N GLY A 282 -6.93 -5.58 -26.15
CA GLY A 282 -7.43 -6.63 -27.05
C GLY A 282 -6.58 -6.86 -28.29
N VAL A 283 -7.14 -7.59 -29.26
CA VAL A 283 -6.48 -7.92 -30.53
C VAL A 283 -6.55 -6.71 -31.47
N ILE A 284 -5.38 -6.20 -31.87
CA ILE A 284 -5.25 -5.10 -32.84
C ILE A 284 -4.94 -5.66 -34.23
N PHE A 285 -4.07 -6.67 -34.31
CA PHE A 285 -3.71 -7.35 -35.56
C PHE A 285 -4.26 -8.77 -35.55
N ALA A 286 -5.17 -9.06 -36.49
CA ALA A 286 -5.81 -10.37 -36.58
C ALA A 286 -4.83 -11.45 -37.06
N THR A 287 -3.87 -11.10 -37.92
CA THR A 287 -2.84 -11.99 -38.49
C THR A 287 -1.52 -11.26 -38.70
N GLN A 288 -0.44 -12.01 -38.91
CA GLN A 288 0.88 -11.45 -39.25
C GLN A 288 0.88 -10.74 -40.61
N ALA A 289 -0.07 -11.05 -41.51
CA ALA A 289 -0.22 -10.37 -42.80
C ALA A 289 -0.96 -9.02 -42.70
N SER A 290 -1.35 -8.58 -41.51
CA SER A 290 -1.96 -7.25 -41.33
C SER A 290 -0.95 -6.17 -41.71
N GLU A 291 -1.35 -5.20 -42.54
CA GLU A 291 -0.45 -4.15 -43.06
C GLU A 291 0.36 -3.45 -41.95
N GLY A 292 -0.31 -3.07 -40.85
CA GLY A 292 0.36 -2.44 -39.71
C GLY A 292 1.34 -3.36 -38.96
N TYR A 293 1.09 -4.68 -38.95
CA TYR A 293 2.02 -5.65 -38.36
C TYR A 293 3.27 -5.79 -39.22
N GLU A 294 3.12 -5.90 -40.55
CA GLU A 294 4.24 -5.99 -41.49
C GLU A 294 5.13 -4.73 -41.48
N ALA A 295 4.52 -3.55 -41.35
CA ALA A 295 5.24 -2.29 -41.19
C ALA A 295 6.10 -2.28 -39.92
N LEU A 296 5.53 -2.66 -38.78
CA LEU A 296 6.26 -2.79 -37.50
C LEU A 296 7.38 -3.84 -37.60
N ARG A 297 7.11 -4.98 -38.23
CA ARG A 297 8.06 -6.09 -38.37
C ARG A 297 9.27 -5.71 -39.21
N SER A 298 9.03 -5.06 -40.34
CA SER A 298 10.09 -4.63 -41.26
C SER A 298 10.99 -3.57 -40.60
N TRP A 299 10.39 -2.59 -39.92
CA TRP A 299 11.15 -1.59 -39.17
C TRP A 299 11.94 -2.22 -38.01
N ALA A 300 11.32 -3.11 -37.22
CA ALA A 300 12.00 -3.81 -36.13
C ALA A 300 13.21 -4.64 -36.61
N ALA A 301 13.10 -5.27 -37.79
CA ALA A 301 14.21 -5.99 -38.41
C ALA A 301 15.35 -5.06 -38.85
N GLU A 302 15.02 -3.86 -39.32
CA GLU A 302 15.99 -2.83 -39.70
C GLU A 302 16.70 -2.23 -38.48
N HIS A 303 15.95 -1.97 -37.40
CA HIS A 303 16.48 -1.40 -36.16
C HIS A 303 17.34 -2.39 -35.37
N GLY A 304 16.86 -3.63 -35.20
CA GLY A 304 17.44 -4.63 -34.30
C GLY A 304 17.00 -4.48 -32.84
N PRO A 305 17.63 -5.20 -31.90
CA PRO A 305 17.35 -5.05 -30.46
C PRO A 305 17.91 -3.73 -29.90
N PRO A 306 17.35 -3.21 -28.80
CA PRO A 306 17.84 -2.01 -28.16
C PRO A 306 19.26 -2.23 -27.58
N VAL A 307 20.17 -1.28 -27.85
CA VAL A 307 21.55 -1.32 -27.35
C VAL A 307 21.76 -0.15 -26.37
N PRO A 308 21.63 -0.38 -25.05
CA PRO A 308 21.92 0.66 -24.08
C PRO A 308 23.41 1.06 -24.15
N PRO A 309 23.75 2.36 -24.02
CA PRO A 309 25.12 2.84 -24.17
C PRO A 309 26.08 2.31 -23.10
N THR A 310 25.56 2.03 -21.90
CA THR A 310 26.28 1.39 -20.80
C THR A 310 25.35 0.41 -20.09
N VAL A 311 25.89 -0.74 -19.69
CA VAL A 311 25.19 -1.73 -18.88
C VAL A 311 25.88 -1.81 -17.53
N ASP A 312 25.20 -1.37 -16.48
CA ASP A 312 25.67 -1.55 -15.11
C ASP A 312 25.76 -3.07 -14.81
N PRO A 313 26.89 -3.59 -14.28
CA PRO A 313 27.04 -5.02 -14.03
C PRO A 313 25.98 -5.61 -13.10
N THR A 314 25.46 -4.81 -12.16
CA THR A 314 24.38 -5.23 -11.25
C THR A 314 23.03 -5.30 -11.97
N PHE A 315 22.77 -4.38 -12.91
CA PHE A 315 21.61 -4.46 -13.81
C PHE A 315 21.70 -5.69 -14.74
N GLY A 316 22.90 -5.99 -15.28
CA GLY A 316 23.14 -7.20 -16.07
C GLY A 316 22.86 -8.47 -15.26
N PHE A 317 23.38 -8.56 -14.03
CA PHE A 317 23.08 -9.68 -13.12
C PHE A 317 21.58 -9.80 -12.83
N PHE A 318 20.88 -8.68 -12.65
CA PHE A 318 19.44 -8.71 -12.48
C PHE A 318 18.73 -9.28 -13.72
N ALA A 319 19.03 -8.74 -14.90
CA ALA A 319 18.39 -9.13 -16.15
C ALA A 319 18.58 -10.63 -16.47
N HIS A 320 19.79 -11.15 -16.24
CA HIS A 320 20.16 -12.50 -16.64
C HIS A 320 19.98 -13.56 -15.55
N ARG A 321 19.92 -13.17 -14.27
CA ARG A 321 19.91 -14.12 -13.14
C ARG A 321 18.71 -13.91 -12.22
N VAL A 322 18.47 -12.69 -11.74
CA VAL A 322 17.38 -12.41 -10.80
C VAL A 322 16.01 -12.47 -11.47
N GLN A 323 15.83 -11.79 -12.59
CA GLN A 323 14.55 -11.77 -13.32
C GLN A 323 14.08 -13.19 -13.70
N PRO A 324 14.94 -14.08 -14.25
CA PRO A 324 14.57 -15.48 -14.46
C PRO A 324 14.19 -16.23 -13.18
N VAL A 325 14.82 -15.95 -12.03
CA VAL A 325 14.40 -16.55 -10.74
C VAL A 325 13.01 -16.06 -10.32
N LEU A 326 12.69 -14.79 -10.52
CA LEU A 326 11.34 -14.26 -10.25
C LEU A 326 10.29 -14.92 -11.16
N VAL A 327 10.64 -15.17 -12.42
CA VAL A 327 9.78 -15.93 -13.34
C VAL A 327 9.60 -17.36 -12.85
N ARG A 328 10.70 -18.07 -12.56
CA ARG A 328 10.72 -19.44 -12.04
C ARG A 328 9.77 -19.61 -10.85
N LYS A 329 9.77 -18.64 -9.92
CA LYS A 329 8.98 -18.68 -8.69
C LYS A 329 7.53 -18.20 -8.85
N GLY A 330 7.09 -17.83 -10.06
CA GLY A 330 5.70 -17.43 -10.30
C GLY A 330 5.36 -16.00 -9.88
N CYS A 331 6.35 -15.13 -9.68
CA CYS A 331 6.13 -13.75 -9.22
C CYS A 331 5.36 -12.92 -10.25
N MET A 332 5.56 -13.18 -11.55
CA MET A 332 5.02 -12.38 -12.65
C MET A 332 3.65 -12.87 -13.17
N MET A 333 2.88 -13.57 -12.34
CA MET A 333 1.49 -13.91 -12.68
C MET A 333 0.55 -12.72 -12.46
N VAL A 334 -0.58 -12.69 -13.17
CA VAL A 334 -1.59 -11.61 -13.08
C VAL A 334 -1.93 -11.33 -11.62
N GLN A 335 -2.31 -12.35 -10.85
CA GLN A 335 -2.77 -12.26 -9.47
C GLN A 335 -1.67 -12.07 -8.41
N CYS A 336 -0.40 -11.96 -8.82
CA CYS A 336 0.75 -11.86 -7.92
C CYS A 336 1.34 -10.46 -7.95
N HIS A 337 2.17 -10.14 -8.96
CA HIS A 337 2.86 -8.85 -9.10
C HIS A 337 2.73 -8.28 -10.52
N SER A 338 1.61 -8.48 -11.21
CA SER A 338 1.41 -7.85 -12.53
C SER A 338 1.14 -6.35 -12.45
N ALA A 339 1.10 -5.68 -13.61
CA ALA A 339 0.71 -4.27 -13.73
C ALA A 339 -0.70 -3.99 -13.18
N ALA A 340 -1.61 -4.97 -13.25
CA ALA A 340 -2.98 -4.84 -12.76
C ALA A 340 -3.13 -5.01 -11.24
N MET A 341 -2.05 -5.26 -10.50
CA MET A 341 -2.11 -5.46 -9.04
C MET A 341 -2.18 -4.15 -8.26
N PHE A 342 -3.02 -4.15 -7.23
CA PHE A 342 -3.19 -3.03 -6.30
C PHE A 342 -2.12 -3.06 -5.19
N HIS A 343 -0.86 -2.85 -5.57
CA HIS A 343 0.27 -2.60 -4.67
C HIS A 343 1.42 -1.96 -5.44
N ASP A 344 2.46 -1.46 -4.79
CA ASP A 344 3.54 -0.75 -5.49
C ASP A 344 4.51 -1.67 -6.27
N TYR A 345 4.64 -2.96 -5.92
CA TYR A 345 5.59 -3.89 -6.54
C TYR A 345 5.03 -4.57 -7.82
N ARG A 346 4.81 -3.80 -8.90
CA ARG A 346 4.09 -4.22 -10.13
C ARG A 346 5.03 -4.60 -11.29
N LEU A 347 5.56 -5.81 -11.26
CA LEU A 347 6.43 -6.37 -12.30
C LEU A 347 5.75 -6.44 -13.69
N ARG A 348 6.53 -6.16 -14.73
CA ARG A 348 6.21 -6.36 -16.14
C ARG A 348 6.55 -7.79 -16.51
N GLY A 349 5.56 -8.57 -16.92
CA GLY A 349 5.74 -10.01 -17.22
C GLY A 349 6.38 -10.31 -18.58
N GLY A 350 6.79 -9.29 -19.34
CA GLY A 350 7.21 -9.47 -20.73
C GLY A 350 6.11 -10.08 -21.60
N SER A 351 6.50 -10.73 -22.69
CA SER A 351 5.59 -11.37 -23.66
C SER A 351 6.15 -12.70 -24.15
N GLY A 352 5.54 -13.82 -23.73
CA GLY A 352 5.90 -15.15 -24.22
C GLY A 352 7.37 -15.52 -23.94
N GLY A 353 7.88 -15.12 -22.78
CA GLY A 353 9.26 -15.38 -22.32
C GLY A 353 10.25 -14.27 -22.63
N ALA A 354 9.94 -13.35 -23.55
CA ALA A 354 10.81 -12.24 -23.92
C ALA A 354 10.52 -10.98 -23.08
N PHE A 355 11.57 -10.29 -22.65
CA PHE A 355 11.49 -9.04 -21.90
C PHE A 355 12.16 -7.91 -22.67
N SER A 356 11.43 -6.81 -22.88
CA SER A 356 11.98 -5.56 -23.40
C SER A 356 12.98 -4.91 -22.44
N LEU A 357 13.76 -3.95 -22.94
CA LEU A 357 14.67 -3.16 -22.12
C LEU A 357 13.89 -2.35 -21.07
N SER A 358 12.79 -1.69 -21.47
CA SER A 358 11.95 -0.93 -20.54
C SER A 358 11.30 -1.84 -19.49
N ALA A 359 10.78 -3.01 -19.87
CA ALA A 359 10.23 -3.97 -18.89
C ALA A 359 11.29 -4.43 -17.89
N THR A 360 12.52 -4.72 -18.36
CA THR A 360 13.61 -5.19 -17.50
C THR A 360 14.12 -4.08 -16.56
N ARG A 361 14.28 -2.84 -17.06
CA ARG A 361 14.62 -1.66 -16.24
C ARG A 361 13.57 -1.41 -15.17
N ARG A 362 12.30 -1.44 -15.54
CA ARG A 362 11.21 -1.23 -14.60
C ARG A 362 11.17 -2.32 -13.53
N ASN A 363 11.34 -3.58 -13.91
CA ASN A 363 11.43 -4.69 -12.97
C ASN A 363 12.61 -4.53 -12.01
N TYR A 364 13.77 -4.11 -12.52
CA TYR A 364 14.97 -3.85 -11.72
C TYR A 364 14.73 -2.77 -10.67
N GLU A 365 14.21 -1.60 -11.09
CA GLU A 365 13.86 -0.49 -10.19
C GLU A 365 12.86 -0.93 -9.11
N LEU A 366 11.77 -1.58 -9.53
CA LEU A 366 10.73 -2.05 -8.61
C LEU A 366 11.27 -3.07 -7.61
N SER A 367 12.17 -3.97 -8.03
CA SER A 367 12.80 -4.96 -7.16
C SER A 367 13.83 -4.33 -6.22
N LEU A 368 14.61 -3.34 -6.68
CA LEU A 368 15.53 -2.56 -5.82
C LEU A 368 14.78 -1.86 -4.69
N GLN A 369 13.57 -1.37 -4.96
CA GLN A 369 12.72 -0.79 -3.93
C GLN A 369 12.42 -1.78 -2.80
N GLN A 370 12.41 -3.10 -3.06
CA GLN A 370 12.14 -4.14 -2.08
C GLN A 370 13.38 -4.69 -1.34
N LEU A 371 14.59 -4.23 -1.69
CA LEU A 371 15.83 -4.59 -1.01
C LEU A 371 16.17 -3.62 0.13
N SER A 372 16.66 -4.17 1.24
CA SER A 372 17.28 -3.39 2.32
C SER A 372 18.79 -3.33 2.09
N LEU A 373 19.24 -2.33 1.33
CA LEU A 373 20.66 -2.14 1.00
C LEU A 373 21.47 -1.55 2.18
N ASP A 374 20.76 -0.97 3.13
CA ASP A 374 21.28 -0.50 4.41
C ASP A 374 21.56 -1.62 5.42
N SER A 375 21.09 -2.85 5.16
CA SER A 375 21.35 -4.02 5.99
C SER A 375 22.38 -4.96 5.38
N GLU A 376 23.22 -5.58 6.21
CA GLU A 376 24.03 -6.73 5.78
C GLU A 376 23.21 -8.03 5.69
N ASP A 377 22.11 -8.11 6.43
CA ASP A 377 21.24 -9.26 6.46
C ASP A 377 20.24 -9.18 5.29
N VAL A 378 20.36 -10.09 4.33
CA VAL A 378 19.42 -10.17 3.20
C VAL A 378 18.00 -10.45 3.69
N ASP A 379 17.82 -11.10 4.86
CA ASP A 379 16.52 -11.34 5.47
C ASP A 379 15.86 -10.03 5.92
N ALA A 380 16.54 -8.88 5.95
CA ALA A 380 15.91 -7.58 6.14
C ALA A 380 15.12 -7.10 4.91
N SER A 381 15.34 -7.69 3.73
CA SER A 381 14.68 -7.29 2.48
C SER A 381 13.25 -7.84 2.38
N ARG A 382 12.28 -6.99 2.00
CA ARG A 382 10.86 -7.39 1.86
C ARG A 382 10.67 -8.51 0.84
N ILE A 383 11.39 -8.45 -0.28
CA ILE A 383 11.34 -9.47 -1.33
C ILE A 383 11.79 -10.85 -0.82
N VAL A 384 12.68 -10.88 0.17
CA VAL A 384 13.10 -12.13 0.82
C VAL A 384 12.10 -12.55 1.89
N ARG A 385 11.75 -11.67 2.84
CA ARG A 385 10.84 -12.02 3.96
C ARG A 385 9.48 -12.52 3.52
N LYS A 386 8.89 -11.95 2.47
CA LYS A 386 7.62 -12.42 1.91
C LYS A 386 7.72 -13.86 1.38
N ASN A 387 8.92 -14.37 1.15
CA ASN A 387 9.16 -15.69 0.57
C ASN A 387 9.82 -16.68 1.54
N LEU A 388 9.85 -16.37 2.85
CA LEU A 388 10.34 -17.26 3.91
C LEU A 388 9.20 -17.83 4.77
N TYR A 389 9.44 -18.93 5.47
CA TYR A 389 8.52 -19.44 6.47
C TYR A 389 8.34 -18.43 7.60
N ARG A 390 7.08 -18.21 7.98
CA ARG A 390 6.73 -17.38 9.12
C ARG A 390 6.94 -18.11 10.46
N PRO A 391 7.14 -17.40 11.57
CA PRO A 391 7.24 -18.01 12.90
C PRO A 391 6.05 -18.91 13.27
N GLU A 392 4.84 -18.62 12.77
CA GLU A 392 3.65 -19.43 13.08
C GLU A 392 3.62 -20.77 12.32
N ILE A 393 4.45 -20.92 11.29
CA ILE A 393 4.48 -22.11 10.41
C ILE A 393 5.73 -22.95 10.70
N ALA A 394 6.86 -22.32 11.00
CA ALA A 394 8.11 -23.01 11.29
C ALA A 394 8.82 -22.36 12.48
N ASP A 395 9.30 -23.19 13.41
CA ASP A 395 10.10 -22.74 14.54
C ASP A 395 11.35 -21.99 14.03
N THR A 396 11.65 -20.82 14.62
CA THR A 396 12.66 -19.86 14.15
C THR A 396 12.40 -19.24 12.76
N GLY A 397 11.22 -19.41 12.16
CA GLY A 397 10.86 -18.77 10.88
C GLY A 397 11.04 -17.24 10.92
N ARG A 398 11.52 -16.64 9.83
CA ARG A 398 11.80 -15.19 9.73
C ARG A 398 10.94 -14.45 8.70
N GLY A 399 10.01 -15.17 8.07
CA GLY A 399 9.15 -14.64 7.03
C GLY A 399 7.93 -13.88 7.54
N ILE A 400 7.26 -13.20 6.62
CA ILE A 400 6.00 -12.49 6.85
C ILE A 400 4.92 -13.00 5.89
N ALA A 401 3.65 -12.72 6.20
CA ALA A 401 2.53 -13.23 5.41
C ALA A 401 2.60 -12.80 3.93
N HIS A 402 2.47 -13.77 3.04
CA HIS A 402 2.51 -13.59 1.60
C HIS A 402 1.54 -14.56 0.93
N ARG A 403 0.75 -14.04 -0.01
CA ARG A 403 -0.27 -14.83 -0.73
C ARG A 403 0.34 -15.95 -1.57
N GLY A 404 1.56 -15.76 -2.10
CA GLY A 404 2.30 -16.79 -2.82
C GLY A 404 2.91 -17.87 -1.93
N GLY A 405 2.92 -17.68 -0.61
CA GLY A 405 3.61 -18.55 0.33
C GLY A 405 5.15 -18.37 0.32
N PRO A 406 5.88 -19.28 0.98
CA PRO A 406 7.32 -19.17 1.16
C PRO A 406 8.11 -19.74 -0.05
N LEU A 407 8.24 -18.92 -1.10
CA LEU A 407 8.79 -19.36 -2.39
C LEU A 407 10.31 -19.57 -2.39
N PHE A 408 11.05 -19.05 -1.42
CA PHE A 408 12.51 -19.14 -1.34
C PHE A 408 13.02 -20.20 -0.36
N GLU A 409 12.11 -20.96 0.25
CA GLU A 409 12.42 -22.13 1.08
C GLU A 409 12.77 -23.34 0.19
N ASP A 410 14.00 -23.32 -0.35
CA ASP A 410 14.51 -24.27 -1.35
C ASP A 410 15.52 -25.27 -0.76
N PHE A 411 15.65 -25.32 0.57
CA PHE A 411 16.69 -26.08 1.28
C PHE A 411 16.13 -27.38 1.91
N GLY A 412 15.07 -27.94 1.32
CA GLY A 412 14.42 -29.15 1.80
C GLY A 412 13.85 -28.98 3.22
N ASN A 413 14.39 -29.73 4.18
CA ASN A 413 13.96 -29.69 5.58
C ASN A 413 14.66 -28.61 6.41
N LYS A 414 15.60 -27.86 5.82
CA LYS A 414 16.26 -26.72 6.48
C LYS A 414 15.55 -25.43 6.11
N ILE A 415 15.44 -24.51 7.07
CA ILE A 415 14.90 -23.17 6.84
C ILE A 415 15.98 -22.35 6.12
N ALA A 416 15.59 -21.58 5.11
CA ALA A 416 16.50 -20.73 4.35
C ALA A 416 17.25 -19.75 5.26
N ARG A 417 18.57 -19.71 5.09
CA ARG A 417 19.51 -18.86 5.83
C ARG A 417 20.74 -18.54 4.98
N PRO A 418 21.46 -17.44 5.26
CA PRO A 418 22.67 -17.05 4.53
C PRO A 418 23.77 -18.13 4.54
N ASP A 419 23.99 -18.78 5.68
CA ASP A 419 25.04 -19.79 5.87
C ASP A 419 24.83 -21.04 5.01
N LEU A 420 23.57 -21.37 4.65
CA LEU A 420 23.28 -22.47 3.73
C LEU A 420 23.76 -22.20 2.31
N CYS A 421 23.82 -20.93 1.89
CA CYS A 421 24.42 -20.57 0.60
C CYS A 421 25.95 -20.69 0.65
N ASP A 422 26.56 -20.34 1.78
CA ASP A 422 28.02 -20.39 1.96
C ASP A 422 28.53 -21.83 2.14
N ALA A 423 27.71 -22.71 2.71
CA ALA A 423 28.01 -24.13 2.90
C ALA A 423 27.84 -24.99 1.63
N ALA A 424 27.45 -24.40 0.50
CA ALA A 424 27.30 -25.12 -0.77
C ALA A 424 28.65 -25.72 -1.21
N ASN A 425 28.66 -27.01 -1.55
CA ASN A 425 29.85 -27.71 -2.01
C ASN A 425 29.52 -28.57 -3.25
N PRO A 426 30.07 -28.25 -4.44
CA PRO A 426 30.92 -27.08 -4.70
C PRO A 426 30.16 -25.75 -4.48
N PRO A 427 30.85 -24.63 -4.24
CA PRO A 427 30.23 -23.31 -4.18
C PRO A 427 29.44 -23.00 -5.45
N TYR A 428 28.33 -22.28 -5.31
CA TYR A 428 27.52 -21.88 -6.46
C TYR A 428 28.26 -20.94 -7.41
N ASP A 429 28.24 -21.24 -8.71
CA ASP A 429 28.63 -20.29 -9.76
C ASP A 429 27.43 -19.37 -10.07
N TYR A 430 27.42 -18.19 -9.45
CA TYR A 430 26.32 -17.25 -9.60
C TYR A 430 26.24 -16.62 -10.99
N ASP A 431 27.35 -16.53 -11.72
CA ASP A 431 27.42 -15.83 -13.00
C ASP A 431 27.08 -16.77 -14.17
N ASN A 432 27.57 -18.01 -14.15
CA ASN A 432 27.40 -18.95 -15.28
C ASN A 432 26.70 -20.27 -14.90
N GLY A 433 26.48 -20.54 -13.60
CA GLY A 433 25.88 -21.79 -13.15
C GLY A 433 24.44 -21.99 -13.64
N ASN A 434 23.98 -23.24 -13.63
CA ASN A 434 22.58 -23.54 -13.96
C ASN A 434 21.65 -23.01 -12.86
N LEU A 435 20.78 -22.05 -13.19
CA LEU A 435 19.86 -21.44 -12.22
C LEU A 435 18.92 -22.46 -11.55
N ASP A 436 18.56 -23.56 -12.23
CA ASP A 436 17.73 -24.61 -11.65
C ASP A 436 18.39 -25.32 -10.47
N GLN A 437 19.72 -25.25 -10.36
CA GLN A 437 20.51 -25.85 -9.29
C GLN A 437 20.85 -24.86 -8.16
N ILE A 438 20.55 -23.58 -8.34
CA ILE A 438 20.83 -22.52 -7.35
C ILE A 438 19.52 -22.12 -6.66
N PRO A 439 19.42 -22.24 -5.32
CA PRO A 439 18.28 -21.75 -4.54
C PRO A 439 17.96 -20.29 -4.87
N GLY A 440 16.68 -19.96 -5.01
CA GLY A 440 16.26 -18.58 -5.32
C GLY A 440 16.75 -17.58 -4.28
N TYR A 441 16.73 -17.99 -3.01
CA TYR A 441 17.29 -17.24 -1.89
C TYR A 441 18.76 -16.82 -2.13
N CYS A 442 19.61 -17.74 -2.59
CA CYS A 442 21.04 -17.47 -2.78
C CYS A 442 21.31 -16.50 -3.94
N VAL A 443 20.52 -16.57 -5.02
CA VAL A 443 20.64 -15.61 -6.14
C VAL A 443 20.27 -14.19 -5.70
N ILE A 444 19.19 -14.04 -4.92
CA ILE A 444 18.80 -12.72 -4.38
C ILE A 444 19.84 -12.20 -3.37
N ARG A 445 20.42 -13.07 -2.53
CA ARG A 445 21.50 -12.71 -1.61
C ARG A 445 22.74 -12.20 -2.34
N GLU A 446 23.15 -12.88 -3.42
CA GLU A 446 24.30 -12.43 -4.21
C GLU A 446 24.01 -11.10 -4.91
N TRP A 447 22.81 -10.91 -5.45
CA TRP A 447 22.41 -9.62 -6.01
C TRP A 447 22.44 -8.51 -4.96
N HIS A 448 21.85 -8.74 -3.78
CA HIS A 448 21.87 -7.81 -2.66
C HIS A 448 23.28 -7.41 -2.27
N LYS A 449 24.22 -8.37 -2.16
CA LYS A 449 25.63 -8.10 -1.90
C LYS A 449 26.26 -7.19 -2.96
N ARG A 450 25.99 -7.43 -4.25
CA ARG A 450 26.51 -6.61 -5.36
C ARG A 450 25.95 -5.19 -5.32
N GLU A 451 24.65 -5.03 -5.08
CA GLU A 451 24.02 -3.71 -4.93
C GLU A 451 24.55 -2.96 -3.72
N ARG A 452 24.77 -3.62 -2.58
CA ARG A 452 25.38 -2.99 -1.40
C ARG A 452 26.77 -2.45 -1.70
N ALA A 453 27.60 -3.22 -2.41
CA ALA A 453 28.93 -2.77 -2.82
C ALA A 453 28.86 -1.54 -3.74
N ARG A 454 27.86 -1.49 -4.63
CA ARG A 454 27.60 -0.37 -5.53
C ARG A 454 27.15 0.90 -4.80
N PHE A 455 26.22 0.77 -3.84
CA PHE A 455 25.71 1.91 -3.06
C PHE A 455 26.70 2.41 -2.00
N ASN A 456 27.53 1.52 -1.44
CA ASN A 456 28.60 1.84 -0.49
C ASN A 456 28.16 2.80 0.64
N LEU A 457 27.09 2.42 1.35
CA LEU A 457 26.48 3.25 2.39
C LEU A 457 27.33 3.31 3.65
N ALA A 458 27.25 4.43 4.37
CA ALA A 458 27.91 4.57 5.67
C ALA A 458 27.35 3.56 6.69
N PRO A 459 28.21 2.82 7.43
CA PRO A 459 27.75 1.87 8.43
C PRO A 459 27.14 2.58 9.66
N LEU A 460 26.49 1.80 10.53
CA LEU A 460 26.05 2.29 11.84
C LEU A 460 27.25 2.78 12.66
N SER A 461 27.19 4.03 13.10
CA SER A 461 28.25 4.68 13.89
C SER A 461 27.82 5.15 15.27
N GLY A 462 26.51 5.28 15.52
CA GLY A 462 26.00 5.72 16.82
C GLY A 462 24.48 5.74 16.92
N ILE A 463 24.00 6.03 18.12
CA ILE A 463 22.60 6.32 18.44
C ILE A 463 22.57 7.71 19.07
N VAL A 464 21.75 8.59 18.49
CA VAL A 464 21.45 9.91 19.03
C VAL A 464 20.10 9.83 19.75
N TYR A 465 20.01 10.37 20.95
CA TYR A 465 18.78 10.30 21.75
C TYR A 465 18.63 11.51 22.66
N VAL A 466 17.42 11.71 23.20
CA VAL A 466 17.14 12.73 24.20
C VAL A 466 17.15 12.08 25.57
N LYS A 467 17.98 12.61 26.46
CA LYS A 467 18.01 12.27 27.88
C LYS A 467 17.35 13.40 28.67
N ARG A 468 16.34 13.12 29.49
CA ARG A 468 15.68 14.13 30.31
C ARG A 468 15.16 13.56 31.62
N VAL A 469 15.06 14.40 32.64
CA VAL A 469 14.36 14.00 33.87
C VAL A 469 12.91 13.63 33.50
N SER A 470 12.43 12.52 34.07
CA SER A 470 11.05 12.08 33.85
C SER A 470 10.08 13.22 34.18
N GLN A 471 9.22 13.56 33.21
CA GLN A 471 8.32 14.70 33.34
C GLN A 471 7.22 14.42 34.36
N THR A 472 6.67 15.47 34.96
CA THR A 472 5.43 15.37 35.74
C THR A 472 4.23 15.73 34.87
N GLY A 473 3.12 15.02 35.03
CA GLY A 473 1.91 15.24 34.24
C GLY A 473 1.77 14.31 33.04
N ALA A 474 0.87 14.64 32.12
CA ALA A 474 0.44 13.68 31.08
C ALA A 474 1.39 13.55 29.89
N ASP A 475 2.13 14.59 29.49
CA ASP A 475 3.03 14.62 28.32
C ASP A 475 2.45 13.87 27.09
N ARG A 476 1.33 14.36 26.57
CA ARG A 476 0.65 13.78 25.41
C ARG A 476 1.31 14.25 24.11
N VAL A 477 0.98 13.58 23.01
CA VAL A 477 1.38 14.01 21.66
C VAL A 477 0.93 15.44 21.34
N GLN A 478 -0.16 15.94 21.93
CA GLN A 478 -0.62 17.31 21.77
C GLN A 478 0.10 18.33 22.66
N ASP A 479 0.87 17.92 23.66
CA ASP A 479 1.54 18.80 24.64
C ASP A 479 2.93 19.26 24.10
N PHE A 480 3.07 19.46 22.79
CA PHE A 480 4.36 19.78 22.17
C PHE A 480 4.90 21.17 22.54
N ASP A 481 4.01 22.10 22.91
CA ASP A 481 4.30 23.48 23.28
C ASP A 481 4.62 23.67 24.77
N VAL A 482 4.31 22.67 25.60
CA VAL A 482 4.59 22.67 27.05
C VAL A 482 6.09 22.62 27.30
N TYR A 483 6.65 23.60 28.02
CA TYR A 483 8.08 23.68 28.28
C TYR A 483 8.55 22.63 29.29
N SER A 484 9.57 21.87 28.89
CA SER A 484 10.21 20.87 29.73
C SER A 484 11.73 21.08 29.75
N PRO A 485 12.25 21.84 30.73
CA PRO A 485 13.69 22.03 30.89
C PRO A 485 14.39 20.73 31.30
N GLY A 486 15.72 20.73 31.28
CA GLY A 486 16.52 19.60 31.76
C GLY A 486 16.75 18.51 30.71
N ALA A 487 16.55 18.80 29.43
CA ALA A 487 16.78 17.87 28.33
C ALA A 487 18.19 18.02 27.76
N ASP A 488 18.82 16.89 27.43
CA ASP A 488 20.16 16.79 26.89
C ASP A 488 20.16 15.93 25.62
N LEU A 489 20.79 16.42 24.54
CA LEU A 489 20.98 15.63 23.33
C LEU A 489 22.25 14.81 23.47
N ARG A 490 22.12 13.48 23.44
CA ARG A 490 23.23 12.55 23.66
C ARG A 490 23.57 11.75 22.41
N LEU A 491 24.86 11.45 22.25
CA LEU A 491 25.38 10.50 21.27
C LEU A 491 26.08 9.35 21.99
N ALA A 492 25.55 8.14 21.79
CA ALA A 492 26.18 6.89 22.19
C ALA A 492 26.81 6.22 20.96
N LYS A 493 28.12 5.95 21.01
CA LYS A 493 28.81 5.24 19.91
C LYS A 493 28.49 3.76 19.98
N VAL A 494 27.97 3.21 18.88
CA VAL A 494 27.62 1.79 18.76
C VAL A 494 28.00 1.26 17.38
N THR A 495 28.21 -0.03 17.30
CA THR A 495 28.43 -0.78 16.06
C THR A 495 27.46 -1.96 16.00
N LEU A 496 27.19 -2.53 14.82
CA LEU A 496 26.42 -3.77 14.74
C LEU A 496 27.30 -4.98 15.03
N THR A 497 26.76 -5.94 15.79
CA THR A 497 27.33 -7.28 15.88
C THR A 497 27.05 -8.04 14.58
N LEU A 498 28.10 -8.57 13.94
CA LEU A 498 27.96 -9.32 12.67
C LEU A 498 27.08 -10.57 12.80
N ALA A 499 26.99 -11.17 14.00
CA ALA A 499 26.24 -12.41 14.22
C ALA A 499 24.73 -12.23 14.45
N THR A 500 24.31 -11.09 15.02
CA THR A 500 22.90 -10.88 15.44
C THR A 500 22.28 -9.62 14.85
N GLY A 501 23.05 -8.77 14.16
CA GLY A 501 22.58 -7.48 13.66
C GLY A 501 22.13 -6.54 14.78
N GLN A 502 22.59 -6.79 16.01
CA GLN A 502 22.25 -6.02 17.20
C GLN A 502 23.30 -4.93 17.43
N PRO A 503 22.91 -3.70 17.79
CA PRO A 503 23.84 -2.71 18.31
C PRO A 503 24.62 -3.25 19.52
N THR A 504 25.92 -2.99 19.56
CA THR A 504 26.75 -3.22 20.74
C THR A 504 26.30 -2.30 21.88
N PRO A 505 26.28 -2.77 23.15
CA PRO A 505 26.06 -1.89 24.27
C PRO A 505 27.14 -0.79 24.31
N PRO A 506 26.76 0.49 24.42
CA PRO A 506 27.74 1.57 24.46
C PRO A 506 28.53 1.53 25.77
N THR A 507 29.82 1.91 25.70
CA THR A 507 30.66 2.04 26.90
C THR A 507 30.56 3.41 27.56
N ALA A 508 30.13 4.44 26.80
CA ALA A 508 29.84 5.79 27.26
C ALA A 508 28.99 6.55 26.21
N ASP A 509 28.38 7.66 26.62
CA ASP A 509 27.70 8.64 25.77
C ASP A 509 28.27 10.05 26.00
N THR A 510 27.94 11.01 25.12
CA THR A 510 28.41 12.40 25.23
C THR A 510 27.30 13.39 24.90
N SER A 511 27.24 14.51 25.62
CA SER A 511 26.32 15.62 25.35
C SER A 511 26.76 16.42 24.12
N LEU A 512 25.79 16.76 23.26
CA LEU A 512 25.99 17.53 22.04
C LEU A 512 25.61 19.01 22.17
N LEU A 513 25.06 19.45 23.31
CA LEU A 513 24.44 20.78 23.44
C LEU A 513 25.42 21.94 23.60
N ALA A 514 26.60 21.70 24.16
CA ALA A 514 27.58 22.76 24.43
C ALA A 514 27.98 23.51 23.15
N GLY A 515 28.13 22.79 22.03
CA GLY A 515 28.44 23.37 20.72
C GLY A 515 27.29 24.15 20.08
N CYS A 516 26.06 24.02 20.62
CA CYS A 516 24.86 24.66 20.10
C CYS A 516 24.49 25.97 20.81
N GLY A 517 25.24 26.35 21.85
CA GLY A 517 24.87 27.48 22.73
C GLY A 517 23.64 27.19 23.60
N LEU A 518 23.39 25.92 23.95
CA LEU A 518 22.27 25.49 24.79
C LEU A 518 22.79 24.95 26.13
N ASP A 519 22.16 25.36 27.24
CA ASP A 519 22.46 24.85 28.58
C ASP A 519 21.51 23.69 28.91
N ARG A 520 22.05 22.51 29.20
CA ARG A 520 21.28 21.29 29.53
C ARG A 520 20.30 21.46 30.71
N THR A 521 20.50 22.44 31.59
CA THR A 521 19.62 22.68 32.74
C THR A 521 18.33 23.40 32.36
N THR A 522 18.36 24.17 31.27
CA THR A 522 17.23 24.98 30.79
C THR A 522 16.76 24.55 29.39
N ALA A 523 17.56 23.80 28.65
CA ALA A 523 17.20 23.33 27.33
C ALA A 523 15.99 22.38 27.38
N ASP A 524 15.06 22.61 26.47
CA ASP A 524 14.00 21.67 26.08
C ASP A 524 14.33 21.21 24.66
N VAL A 525 14.75 19.96 24.51
CA VAL A 525 15.31 19.38 23.27
C VAL A 525 14.42 18.24 22.80
N ARG A 526 14.04 18.23 21.53
CA ARG A 526 13.08 17.26 20.98
C ARG A 526 13.47 16.75 19.61
N ARG A 527 13.11 15.50 19.35
CA ARG A 527 13.01 14.82 18.06
C ARG A 527 14.23 15.02 17.17
N PRO A 528 15.39 14.44 17.56
CA PRO A 528 16.52 14.37 16.65
C PRO A 528 16.17 13.53 15.42
N ALA A 529 16.71 13.91 14.27
CA ALA A 529 16.64 13.20 13.01
C ALA A 529 17.99 13.22 12.32
N VAL A 530 18.35 12.11 11.69
CA VAL A 530 19.61 11.96 10.96
C VAL A 530 19.35 12.12 9.46
N SER A 531 20.29 12.71 8.73
CA SER A 531 20.24 12.79 7.25
C SER A 531 20.33 11.41 6.58
N TRP A 532 19.92 11.31 5.32
CA TRP A 532 19.93 10.02 4.61
C TRP A 532 21.33 9.45 4.40
N ASP A 533 22.34 10.30 4.24
CA ASP A 533 23.73 9.90 4.15
C ASP A 533 24.41 9.62 5.50
N GLY A 534 23.70 9.82 6.62
CA GLY A 534 24.21 9.60 7.97
C GLY A 534 25.18 10.67 8.48
N LYS A 535 25.26 11.86 7.84
CA LYS A 535 26.28 12.88 8.12
C LYS A 535 25.80 14.11 8.88
N LYS A 536 24.48 14.33 9.00
CA LYS A 536 23.89 15.47 9.70
C LYS A 536 22.86 15.03 10.72
N ILE A 537 22.70 15.83 11.76
CA ILE A 537 21.63 15.69 12.76
C ILE A 537 20.86 17.02 12.79
N ALA A 538 19.54 16.95 12.64
CA ALA A 538 18.63 18.06 12.92
C ALA A 538 17.80 17.74 14.17
N PHE A 539 17.47 18.74 14.97
CA PHE A 539 16.62 18.58 16.15
C PHE A 539 15.92 19.90 16.48
N ALA A 540 14.92 19.87 17.35
CA ALA A 540 14.24 21.06 17.84
C ALA A 540 14.70 21.40 19.25
N ALA A 541 14.94 22.68 19.55
CA ALA A 541 15.23 23.11 20.91
C ALA A 541 14.80 24.53 21.23
N ARG A 542 14.64 24.82 22.53
CA ARG A 542 14.49 26.18 23.10
C ARG A 542 15.18 26.26 24.47
N SER A 543 15.52 27.47 24.88
CA SER A 543 16.21 27.71 26.15
C SER A 543 15.27 28.08 27.32
N SER A 544 14.06 28.55 27.03
CA SER A 544 13.08 28.94 28.05
C SER A 544 11.63 28.80 27.56
N ALA A 545 10.66 28.87 28.48
CA ALA A 545 9.24 28.87 28.14
C ALA A 545 8.79 30.07 27.30
N ALA A 546 9.52 31.19 27.35
CA ALA A 546 9.20 32.41 26.60
C ALA A 546 9.73 32.38 25.15
N GLU A 547 10.58 31.40 24.81
CA GLU A 547 11.13 31.25 23.47
C GLU A 547 10.43 30.13 22.70
N PRO A 548 10.21 30.31 21.38
CA PRO A 548 9.71 29.22 20.55
C PRO A 548 10.74 28.11 20.40
N LEU A 549 10.25 26.89 20.16
CA LEU A 549 11.09 25.80 19.64
C LEU A 549 11.64 26.22 18.28
N ALA A 550 12.92 25.94 18.05
CA ALA A 550 13.59 26.23 16.80
C ALA A 550 14.38 25.01 16.31
N ILE A 551 14.52 24.89 15.00
CA ILE A 551 15.32 23.82 14.39
C ILE A 551 16.81 24.17 14.47
N TYR A 552 17.60 23.24 14.98
CA TYR A 552 19.06 23.25 14.96
C TYR A 552 19.55 22.15 14.03
N GLU A 553 20.74 22.36 13.44
CA GLU A 553 21.41 21.37 12.61
C GLU A 553 22.90 21.31 12.98
N MET A 554 23.49 20.11 12.94
CA MET A 554 24.91 19.85 13.19
C MET A 554 25.45 18.71 12.33
N ASN A 555 26.77 18.54 12.30
CA ASN A 555 27.38 17.31 11.79
C ASN A 555 27.08 16.13 12.72
N ALA A 556 27.01 14.92 12.17
CA ALA A 556 26.70 13.70 12.93
C ALA A 556 27.75 13.35 14.02
N ASP A 557 28.94 13.95 13.93
CA ASP A 557 30.00 13.85 14.94
C ASP A 557 29.84 14.85 16.12
N GLY A 558 28.79 15.69 16.09
CA GLY A 558 28.51 16.70 17.11
C GLY A 558 29.08 18.09 16.82
N THR A 559 29.81 18.28 15.70
CA THR A 559 30.44 19.56 15.37
C THR A 559 29.52 20.49 14.58
N SER A 560 29.85 21.78 14.55
CA SER A 560 29.15 22.80 13.73
C SER A 560 27.65 22.92 14.02
N CYS A 561 27.25 22.79 15.29
CA CYS A 561 25.85 22.96 15.68
C CYS A 561 25.42 24.43 15.59
N ALA A 562 24.33 24.70 14.89
CA ALA A 562 23.75 26.04 14.79
C ALA A 562 22.24 26.00 14.62
N LYS A 563 21.57 27.09 15.01
CA LYS A 563 20.16 27.34 14.71
C LYS A 563 20.01 27.52 13.20
N HIS A 564 19.12 26.77 12.55
CA HIS A 564 18.94 26.84 11.10
C HIS A 564 18.34 28.21 10.72
N PRO A 565 19.04 29.07 9.97
CA PRO A 565 18.62 30.47 9.78
C PRO A 565 17.32 30.59 8.97
N ASP A 566 17.20 29.86 7.86
CA ASP A 566 16.05 30.01 6.96
C ASP A 566 14.75 29.41 7.52
N ILE A 567 14.82 28.20 8.10
CA ILE A 567 13.67 27.57 8.75
C ILE A 567 13.14 28.43 9.89
N ASN A 568 14.02 29.02 10.69
CA ASN A 568 13.64 29.81 11.85
C ASN A 568 13.43 31.30 11.55
N ALA A 569 13.47 31.71 10.28
CA ALA A 569 13.17 33.07 9.89
C ALA A 569 11.68 33.41 10.12
N GLY A 570 11.40 34.66 10.46
CA GLY A 570 10.06 35.18 10.69
C GLY A 570 9.78 35.61 12.13
N PRO A 571 8.54 36.00 12.44
CA PRO A 571 8.15 36.42 13.78
C PRO A 571 8.20 35.23 14.76
N THR A 572 8.62 35.49 16.00
CA THR A 572 8.66 34.48 17.07
C THR A 572 7.32 34.29 17.76
N THR A 573 6.38 35.23 17.59
CA THR A 573 5.02 35.19 18.15
C THR A 573 3.98 35.72 17.16
N GLY A 574 2.73 35.31 17.35
CA GLY A 574 1.57 35.81 16.59
C GLY A 574 0.27 35.29 17.20
N ASN A 575 -0.82 36.08 17.16
CA ASN A 575 -2.12 35.72 17.76
C ASN A 575 -2.05 35.26 19.23
N GLY A 576 -1.10 35.82 20.00
CA GLY A 576 -0.87 35.45 21.40
C GLY A 576 -0.26 34.06 21.60
N LEU A 577 0.36 33.49 20.56
CA LEU A 577 1.03 32.19 20.55
C LEU A 577 2.49 32.34 20.13
N LEU A 578 3.33 31.40 20.57
CA LEU A 578 4.69 31.24 20.06
C LEU A 578 4.68 30.54 18.69
N VAL A 579 5.61 30.93 17.81
CA VAL A 579 5.82 30.31 16.49
C VAL A 579 6.88 29.23 16.61
N HIS A 580 6.48 28.00 16.92
CA HIS A 580 7.37 26.86 17.06
C HIS A 580 7.75 26.29 15.69
N ASN A 581 9.00 25.86 15.55
CA ASN A 581 9.49 24.97 14.49
C ASN A 581 10.10 23.74 15.15
N PHE A 582 9.59 22.55 14.85
CA PHE A 582 9.91 21.33 15.58
C PHE A 582 9.72 20.06 14.74
N ASP A 583 10.09 18.91 15.31
CA ASP A 583 10.03 17.58 14.68
C ASP A 583 10.62 17.55 13.24
N PRO A 584 11.91 17.90 13.04
CA PRO A 584 12.52 17.85 11.71
C PRO A 584 12.69 16.40 11.21
N ALA A 585 12.60 16.20 9.90
CA ALA A 585 12.87 14.93 9.23
C ALA A 585 13.50 15.19 7.85
N TYR A 586 14.58 14.46 7.52
CA TYR A 586 15.21 14.55 6.21
C TYR A 586 14.52 13.64 5.19
N SER A 587 14.23 14.18 4.01
CA SER A 587 13.79 13.39 2.86
C SER A 587 14.94 12.56 2.27
N PRO A 588 14.66 11.47 1.54
CA PRO A 588 15.63 10.92 0.61
C PRO A 588 16.15 12.03 -0.33
N PRO A 589 17.37 11.89 -0.86
CA PRO A 589 17.84 12.81 -1.90
C PRO A 589 16.88 12.75 -3.10
N GLY A 590 16.50 13.92 -3.62
CA GLY A 590 15.75 14.02 -4.86
C GLY A 590 16.60 13.71 -6.09
N GLU A 591 16.01 13.82 -7.28
CA GLU A 591 16.75 13.72 -8.56
C GLU A 591 17.86 14.77 -8.68
N ASP A 592 17.72 15.88 -7.96
CA ASP A 592 18.71 16.96 -7.81
C ASP A 592 19.85 16.59 -6.84
N GLY A 593 19.81 15.42 -6.20
CA GLY A 593 20.76 15.00 -5.18
C GLY A 593 20.58 15.71 -3.83
N VAL A 594 19.56 16.55 -3.67
CA VAL A 594 19.35 17.38 -2.48
C VAL A 594 18.36 16.71 -1.52
N MET A 595 18.75 16.61 -0.26
CA MET A 595 17.85 16.23 0.83
C MET A 595 17.07 17.46 1.29
N ARG A 596 15.76 17.32 1.45
CA ARG A 596 14.85 18.36 1.97
C ARG A 596 14.61 18.12 3.46
N ILE A 597 14.24 19.16 4.20
CA ILE A 597 13.84 19.03 5.61
C ILE A 597 12.34 19.29 5.71
N VAL A 598 11.57 18.28 6.09
CA VAL A 598 10.18 18.44 6.50
C VAL A 598 10.14 18.68 8.01
N PHE A 599 9.37 19.65 8.47
CA PHE A 599 9.26 19.98 9.88
C PHE A 599 7.82 20.41 10.22
N ALA A 600 7.43 20.21 11.48
CA ALA A 600 6.18 20.72 12.01
C ALA A 600 6.36 22.19 12.45
N SER A 601 5.35 23.02 12.23
CA SER A 601 5.36 24.42 12.68
C SER A 601 3.98 24.95 13.01
N THR A 602 3.94 25.88 13.96
CA THR A 602 2.72 26.62 14.35
C THR A 602 2.55 27.94 13.59
N ARG A 603 3.40 28.24 12.58
CA ARG A 603 3.39 29.52 11.85
C ARG A 603 2.08 29.85 11.13
N GLY A 604 1.28 28.83 10.82
CA GLY A 604 0.02 28.96 10.08
C GLY A 604 0.20 29.23 8.58
N ASN A 605 -0.90 29.58 7.92
CA ASN A 605 -0.95 29.66 6.46
C ASN A 605 0.00 30.71 5.88
N ILE A 606 0.88 30.29 4.96
CA ILE A 606 1.88 31.17 4.33
C ILE A 606 1.45 31.72 2.95
N ASN A 607 0.36 31.19 2.38
CA ASN A 607 -0.24 31.70 1.12
C ASN A 607 -1.69 32.15 1.38
N GLY A 608 -1.93 33.46 1.35
CA GLY A 608 -3.17 34.06 1.86
C GLY A 608 -4.39 34.06 0.91
N GLN A 609 -4.29 33.57 -0.33
CA GLN A 609 -5.38 33.73 -1.30
C GLN A 609 -6.65 32.93 -0.95
N ALA A 610 -6.51 31.78 -0.28
CA ALA A 610 -7.62 30.88 0.04
C ALA A 610 -8.24 31.14 1.43
N TYR A 611 -7.69 32.05 2.25
CA TYR A 611 -8.06 32.21 3.66
C TYR A 611 -8.31 33.68 4.03
N ASP A 612 -9.16 33.87 5.03
CA ASP A 612 -9.40 35.13 5.74
C ASP A 612 -8.89 35.09 7.19
N TYR A 613 -8.01 34.13 7.50
CA TYR A 613 -7.33 33.95 8.76
C TYR A 613 -5.82 33.70 8.53
N ALA A 614 -4.97 34.24 9.40
CA ALA A 614 -3.51 34.24 9.21
C ALA A 614 -2.75 34.10 10.54
N GLY A 615 -1.47 33.78 10.42
CA GLY A 615 -0.57 33.55 11.56
C GLY A 615 -0.89 32.26 12.32
N PRO A 616 -0.29 32.06 13.51
CA PRO A 616 -0.55 30.91 14.35
C PRO A 616 -2.03 30.78 14.72
N GLN A 617 -2.56 29.58 14.54
CA GLN A 617 -3.95 29.24 14.84
C GLN A 617 -4.04 28.45 16.14
N ARG A 618 -5.22 28.42 16.75
CA ARG A 618 -5.52 27.59 17.93
C ARG A 618 -6.17 26.29 17.49
N MET A 619 -5.98 25.21 18.23
CA MET A 619 -6.62 23.94 17.92
C MET A 619 -8.12 23.97 18.24
N PRO A 620 -9.01 23.46 17.37
CA PRO A 620 -10.39 23.17 17.74
C PRO A 620 -10.54 22.14 18.88
N SER A 621 -9.59 21.21 19.02
CA SER A 621 -9.55 20.19 20.08
C SER A 621 -9.15 20.73 21.45
N ASP A 622 -8.47 21.86 21.50
CA ASP A 622 -8.04 22.55 22.73
C ASP A 622 -7.64 24.01 22.39
N PRO A 623 -8.55 24.98 22.53
CA PRO A 623 -8.27 26.38 22.19
C PRO A 623 -7.14 27.01 23.02
N THR A 624 -6.67 26.37 24.09
CA THR A 624 -5.52 26.87 24.85
C THR A 624 -4.20 26.67 24.10
N LYS A 625 -4.19 25.81 23.08
CA LYS A 625 -2.99 25.33 22.39
C LYS A 625 -2.87 25.78 20.94
N PRO A 626 -1.63 25.90 20.42
CA PRO A 626 -1.40 26.22 19.02
C PRO A 626 -1.63 25.02 18.10
N ASN A 627 -2.27 25.23 16.95
CA ASN A 627 -2.31 24.29 15.83
C ASN A 627 -0.91 24.07 15.23
N SER A 628 -0.66 22.88 14.67
CA SER A 628 0.57 22.60 13.90
C SER A 628 0.28 21.93 12.56
N ASN A 629 1.06 22.33 11.54
CA ASN A 629 1.08 21.70 10.22
C ASN A 629 2.51 21.39 9.79
N LEU A 630 2.67 20.65 8.70
CA LEU A 630 3.97 20.34 8.10
C LEU A 630 4.38 21.36 7.03
N TYR A 631 5.67 21.64 6.99
CA TYR A 631 6.33 22.53 6.03
C TYR A 631 7.60 21.86 5.51
N VAL A 632 7.98 22.19 4.29
CA VAL A 632 9.18 21.68 3.62
C VAL A 632 10.15 22.82 3.38
N PHE A 633 11.39 22.65 3.84
CA PHE A 633 12.54 23.41 3.38
C PHE A 633 13.17 22.70 2.18
N GLU A 634 13.14 23.36 1.02
CA GLU A 634 13.52 22.77 -0.27
C GLU A 634 14.16 23.80 -1.21
N PRO A 635 14.86 23.36 -2.27
CA PRO A 635 15.25 24.24 -3.37
C PRO A 635 14.04 24.94 -3.98
N ASP A 636 14.18 26.23 -4.25
CA ASP A 636 13.17 27.02 -4.95
C ASP A 636 13.31 26.82 -6.46
N PRO A 637 12.35 26.16 -7.13
CA PRO A 637 12.41 25.94 -8.58
C PRO A 637 12.42 27.25 -9.39
N ALA A 638 11.87 28.35 -8.83
CA ALA A 638 11.87 29.67 -9.46
C ALA A 638 13.04 30.56 -9.01
N GLY A 639 13.82 30.12 -8.01
CA GLY A 639 14.72 30.98 -7.24
C GLY A 639 16.18 30.98 -7.69
N GLY A 640 16.55 30.27 -8.76
CA GLY A 640 17.91 30.25 -9.29
C GLY A 640 18.97 29.73 -8.29
N GLY A 641 18.65 28.66 -7.56
CA GLY A 641 19.53 28.06 -6.54
C GLY A 641 19.27 28.54 -5.10
N LYS A 642 18.27 29.40 -4.90
CA LYS A 642 17.75 29.74 -3.57
C LYS A 642 16.93 28.57 -2.99
N THR A 643 16.68 28.63 -1.69
CA THR A 643 15.76 27.73 -0.98
C THR A 643 14.47 28.47 -0.63
N ARG A 644 13.41 27.70 -0.37
CA ARG A 644 12.12 28.22 0.10
C ARG A 644 11.55 27.35 1.21
N ILE A 645 10.59 27.93 1.94
CA ILE A 645 9.68 27.19 2.83
C ILE A 645 8.34 27.07 2.12
N ARG A 646 7.88 25.84 1.93
CA ARG A 646 6.56 25.53 1.35
C ARG A 646 5.69 24.81 2.39
N GLN A 647 4.44 25.24 2.55
CA GLN A 647 3.49 24.55 3.42
C GLN A 647 3.02 23.26 2.75
N LEU A 648 2.99 22.17 3.51
CA LEU A 648 2.63 20.83 3.03
C LEU A 648 1.23 20.43 3.49
N THR A 649 0.82 20.79 4.71
CA THR A 649 -0.49 20.43 5.27
C THR A 649 -1.24 21.62 5.87
N PHE A 650 -2.55 21.47 6.06
CA PHE A 650 -3.45 22.61 6.33
C PHE A 650 -4.60 22.34 7.32
N LEU A 651 -4.57 21.21 8.04
CA LEU A 651 -5.64 20.87 9.00
C LEU A 651 -5.50 21.66 10.32
N LEU A 652 -6.60 21.77 11.08
CA LEU A 652 -6.71 22.71 12.20
C LEU A 652 -6.25 22.18 13.58
N ASN A 653 -6.02 20.88 13.74
CA ASN A 653 -5.55 20.32 15.02
C ASN A 653 -4.02 20.15 15.04
N THR A 654 -3.51 18.96 15.31
CA THR A 654 -2.07 18.70 15.38
C THR A 654 -1.67 17.76 14.25
N GLU A 655 -0.75 18.19 13.39
CA GLU A 655 0.00 17.32 12.49
C GLU A 655 1.49 17.47 12.79
N ARG A 656 2.13 16.35 13.17
CA ARG A 656 3.50 16.36 13.67
C ARG A 656 4.17 14.98 13.57
N GLN A 657 5.40 14.89 14.09
CA GLN A 657 6.24 13.69 14.01
C GLN A 657 6.40 13.16 12.57
N PRO A 658 6.74 14.01 11.57
CA PRO A 658 6.97 13.53 10.22
C PRO A 658 8.13 12.54 10.20
N ASN A 659 8.03 11.57 9.32
CA ASN A 659 9.07 10.62 8.95
C ASN A 659 8.89 10.28 7.47
N PHE A 660 9.79 9.49 6.91
CA PHE A 660 9.77 9.15 5.49
C PHE A 660 9.67 7.65 5.27
N MET A 661 8.84 7.27 4.31
CA MET A 661 8.99 6.00 3.60
C MET A 661 10.25 6.06 2.74
N ALA A 662 10.79 4.90 2.39
CA ALA A 662 12.01 4.77 1.60
C ALA A 662 11.89 5.37 0.20
N ASP A 663 10.67 5.46 -0.31
CA ASP A 663 10.35 6.12 -1.59
C ASP A 663 10.09 7.63 -1.45
N GLY A 664 10.28 8.23 -0.27
CA GLY A 664 10.17 9.67 -0.07
C GLY A 664 8.77 10.21 0.19
N ARG A 665 7.74 9.35 0.29
CA ARG A 665 6.45 9.77 0.85
C ARG A 665 6.59 10.09 2.34
N VAL A 666 5.94 11.17 2.78
CA VAL A 666 5.94 11.60 4.17
C VAL A 666 4.89 10.80 4.92
N ILE A 667 5.24 10.26 6.09
CA ILE A 667 4.32 9.63 7.05
C ILE A 667 4.32 10.45 8.34
N MET A 668 3.18 10.57 9.01
CA MET A 668 3.05 11.47 10.16
C MET A 668 1.92 11.04 11.10
N THR A 669 1.87 11.68 12.27
CA THR A 669 0.76 11.59 13.22
C THR A 669 -0.15 12.81 13.09
N SER A 670 -1.46 12.56 13.04
CA SER A 670 -2.51 13.56 12.85
C SER A 670 -3.62 13.39 13.89
N GLU A 671 -3.92 14.47 14.60
CA GLU A 671 -5.04 14.56 15.52
C GLU A 671 -6.33 14.90 14.79
N LYS A 672 -7.38 14.14 15.10
CA LYS A 672 -8.72 14.34 14.59
C LYS A 672 -9.69 14.42 15.75
N ARG A 673 -10.37 15.56 15.84
CA ARG A 673 -11.41 15.80 16.83
C ARG A 673 -12.58 16.49 16.13
N ALA A 674 -13.75 15.86 16.19
CA ALA A 674 -15.03 16.38 15.74
C ALA A 674 -16.12 15.85 16.67
N PRO A 675 -17.34 16.44 16.74
CA PRO A 675 -18.39 15.94 17.62
C PRO A 675 -18.58 14.42 17.54
N ASN A 676 -18.59 13.76 18.70
CA ASN A 676 -18.67 12.31 18.88
C ASN A 676 -17.52 11.51 18.23
N PHE A 677 -16.36 12.14 18.03
CA PHE A 677 -15.20 11.51 17.40
C PHE A 677 -13.87 12.09 17.88
N TYR A 678 -12.94 11.21 18.24
CA TYR A 678 -11.57 11.58 18.55
C TYR A 678 -10.62 10.45 18.18
N GLN A 679 -9.53 10.80 17.49
CA GLN A 679 -8.42 9.89 17.22
C GLN A 679 -7.08 10.64 17.11
N LEU A 680 -6.00 9.96 17.51
CA LEU A 680 -4.67 10.19 16.92
C LEU A 680 -4.46 9.11 15.87
N SER A 681 -4.29 9.51 14.63
CA SER A 681 -4.20 8.59 13.49
C SER A 681 -2.97 8.87 12.66
N LEU A 682 -2.51 7.86 11.95
CA LEU A 682 -1.38 8.01 11.05
C LEU A 682 -1.85 8.48 9.68
N ARG A 683 -1.04 9.29 9.02
CA ARG A 683 -1.26 9.79 7.66
C ARG A 683 -0.03 9.55 6.81
N ARG A 684 -0.24 9.54 5.50
CA ARG A 684 0.81 9.71 4.51
C ARG A 684 0.45 10.83 3.53
N ILE A 685 1.45 11.45 2.92
CA ILE A 685 1.28 12.43 1.83
C ILE A 685 2.50 12.36 0.92
N ASN A 686 2.32 12.56 -0.38
CA ASN A 686 3.44 12.72 -1.30
C ASN A 686 4.16 14.05 -1.01
N LEU A 687 5.47 14.12 -1.24
CA LEU A 687 6.23 15.33 -0.88
C LEU A 687 5.86 16.56 -1.72
N ASP A 688 5.32 16.35 -2.92
CA ASP A 688 4.76 17.40 -3.77
C ASP A 688 3.42 17.94 -3.25
N GLY A 689 2.79 17.28 -2.27
CA GLY A 689 1.54 17.67 -1.63
C GLY A 689 0.34 16.80 -1.98
N GLY A 690 0.43 15.95 -3.02
CA GLY A 690 -0.68 15.07 -3.43
C GLY A 690 -0.90 13.85 -2.52
N ASP A 691 -2.02 13.16 -2.72
CA ASP A 691 -2.45 11.95 -1.98
C ASP A 691 -2.36 12.12 -0.45
N TYR A 692 -3.00 13.15 0.11
CA TYR A 692 -3.18 13.25 1.56
C TYR A 692 -4.07 12.09 2.05
N HIS A 693 -3.43 11.00 2.47
CA HIS A 693 -4.08 9.70 2.61
C HIS A 693 -4.06 9.19 4.06
N PRO A 694 -5.12 8.53 4.52
CA PRO A 694 -5.07 7.67 5.70
C PRO A 694 -3.90 6.66 5.65
N LEU A 695 -2.96 6.69 6.59
CA LEU A 695 -2.06 5.54 6.80
C LEU A 695 -2.81 4.51 7.64
N TYR A 696 -2.70 4.51 8.98
CA TYR A 696 -3.37 3.57 9.89
C TYR A 696 -4.13 4.28 11.04
N ALA A 697 -5.01 3.57 11.76
CA ALA A 697 -5.69 4.04 12.99
C ALA A 697 -6.75 5.14 12.82
N GLN A 698 -7.46 5.17 11.69
CA GLN A 698 -8.53 6.15 11.43
C GLN A 698 -9.91 5.66 11.89
N ARG A 699 -10.01 4.47 12.50
CA ARG A 699 -11.28 3.86 12.92
C ARG A 699 -11.10 3.14 14.25
N ALA A 700 -12.08 3.24 15.15
CA ALA A 700 -12.02 2.54 16.44
C ALA A 700 -11.99 1.00 16.28
N SER A 701 -12.46 0.47 15.14
CA SER A 701 -12.42 -0.95 14.81
C SER A 701 -11.01 -1.58 14.79
N ILE A 702 -9.93 -0.79 14.76
CA ILE A 702 -8.56 -1.29 14.93
C ILE A 702 -8.15 -1.53 16.39
N GLY A 703 -9.04 -1.26 17.36
CA GLY A 703 -8.88 -1.59 18.77
C GLY A 703 -8.18 -0.53 19.62
N TYR A 704 -7.74 0.58 19.03
CA TYR A 704 -7.12 1.69 19.73
C TYR A 704 -7.59 3.03 19.14
N LEU A 705 -7.73 4.05 19.98
CA LEU A 705 -8.10 5.39 19.54
C LEU A 705 -6.89 6.23 19.12
N GLN A 706 -5.67 5.85 19.51
CA GLN A 706 -4.47 6.61 19.26
C GLN A 706 -3.37 5.73 18.66
N ALA A 707 -2.72 6.23 17.61
CA ALA A 707 -1.46 5.73 17.07
C ALA A 707 -0.51 6.90 16.79
N SER A 708 0.75 6.78 17.22
CA SER A 708 1.74 7.86 17.10
C SER A 708 3.16 7.35 16.82
N SER A 709 4.08 8.26 16.49
CA SER A 709 5.50 7.97 16.24
C SER A 709 5.72 6.84 15.22
N VAL A 710 5.23 7.03 14.00
CA VAL A 710 5.38 6.04 12.92
C VAL A 710 6.77 6.11 12.28
N VAL A 711 7.33 4.95 11.98
CA VAL A 711 8.57 4.78 11.19
C VAL A 711 8.41 3.62 10.21
N GLU A 712 8.95 3.75 9.00
CA GLU A 712 9.10 2.62 8.08
C GLU A 712 10.38 1.85 8.43
N LEU A 713 10.28 0.53 8.56
CA LEU A 713 11.38 -0.39 8.82
C LEU A 713 12.02 -0.84 7.50
N SER A 714 13.19 -1.47 7.58
CA SER A 714 13.96 -1.89 6.41
C SER A 714 13.23 -2.86 5.44
N ASP A 715 12.23 -3.60 5.92
CA ASP A 715 11.36 -4.47 5.11
C ASP A 715 10.05 -3.81 4.67
N LYS A 716 9.96 -2.48 4.80
CA LYS A 716 8.76 -1.66 4.52
C LYS A 716 7.53 -1.98 5.37
N ASP A 717 7.69 -2.71 6.46
CA ASP A 717 6.68 -2.70 7.51
C ASP A 717 6.80 -1.41 8.31
N PHE A 718 5.72 -0.97 8.95
CA PHE A 718 5.70 0.21 9.79
C PHE A 718 5.70 -0.22 11.26
N ALA A 719 6.42 0.53 12.11
CA ALA A 719 6.30 0.44 13.56
C ALA A 719 5.67 1.72 14.10
N THR A 720 4.81 1.59 15.11
CA THR A 720 4.10 2.71 15.74
C THR A 720 3.66 2.33 17.16
N VAL A 721 3.34 3.34 17.97
CA VAL A 721 2.84 3.16 19.35
C VAL A 721 1.33 3.35 19.35
N PHE A 722 0.60 2.32 19.81
CA PHE A 722 -0.85 2.32 19.95
C PHE A 722 -1.26 2.49 21.41
N ASN A 723 -2.23 3.38 21.68
CA ASN A 723 -2.75 3.56 23.03
C ASN A 723 -4.19 4.09 23.05
N ASP A 724 -4.79 4.07 24.23
CA ASP A 724 -6.03 4.79 24.53
C ASP A 724 -5.72 6.08 25.33
N PRO A 725 -6.62 7.08 25.30
CA PRO A 725 -6.48 8.27 26.12
C PRO A 725 -6.26 7.92 27.60
N GLY A 726 -5.28 8.56 28.23
CA GLY A 726 -4.97 8.37 29.65
C GLY A 726 -3.66 7.63 29.94
N VAL A 727 -2.96 7.11 28.92
CA VAL A 727 -1.57 6.66 29.09
C VAL A 727 -0.65 7.89 28.99
N PRO A 728 0.13 8.23 30.04
CA PRO A 728 1.01 9.39 30.04
C PRO A 728 2.34 9.13 29.31
N HIS A 729 3.09 10.19 29.07
CA HIS A 729 4.43 10.20 28.49
C HIS A 729 4.51 9.52 27.11
N GLN A 730 3.45 9.69 26.32
CA GLN A 730 3.31 9.12 24.97
C GLN A 730 3.48 7.58 24.92
N GLY A 731 3.27 6.91 26.05
CA GLY A 731 3.42 5.46 26.16
C GLY A 731 2.30 4.68 25.48
N GLY A 732 2.61 3.49 25.00
CA GLY A 732 1.61 2.57 24.48
C GLY A 732 2.14 1.19 24.15
N GLN A 733 1.33 0.39 23.46
CA GLN A 733 1.75 -0.90 22.93
C GLN A 733 2.46 -0.69 21.59
N LEU A 734 3.63 -1.31 21.39
CA LEU A 734 4.30 -1.31 20.10
C LEU A 734 3.54 -2.21 19.12
N GLY A 735 3.08 -1.65 18.01
CA GLY A 735 2.49 -2.40 16.91
C GLY A 735 3.35 -2.32 15.66
N VAL A 736 3.34 -3.41 14.88
CA VAL A 736 3.98 -3.50 13.57
C VAL A 736 2.91 -3.85 12.54
N PHE A 737 2.80 -3.07 11.46
CA PHE A 737 1.82 -3.32 10.41
C PHE A 737 2.43 -3.24 9.00
N ASN A 738 1.87 -4.00 8.06
CA ASN A 738 2.50 -4.20 6.74
C ASN A 738 1.86 -3.42 5.57
N ARG A 739 0.76 -2.69 5.82
CA ARG A 739 0.04 -1.87 4.84
C ARG A 739 -0.85 -0.85 5.54
N SER A 740 -1.17 0.27 4.88
CA SER A 740 -1.91 1.40 5.44
C SER A 740 -3.20 1.00 6.16
N ILE A 741 -4.11 0.28 5.50
CA ILE A 741 -5.41 -0.03 6.09
C ILE A 741 -5.60 -1.55 6.11
N GLY A 742 -6.11 -2.08 7.22
CA GLY A 742 -6.35 -3.50 7.39
C GLY A 742 -7.69 -3.83 8.03
N ILE A 743 -8.13 -5.05 7.71
CA ILE A 743 -9.32 -5.73 8.21
C ILE A 743 -8.94 -6.38 9.55
N ASP A 744 -8.65 -5.57 10.57
CA ASP A 744 -8.07 -6.09 11.81
C ASP A 744 -9.10 -6.29 12.96
N PHE A 745 -10.29 -5.66 12.88
CA PHE A 745 -11.45 -5.78 13.79
C PHE A 745 -11.12 -6.17 15.23
N GLN A 746 -10.32 -5.33 15.88
CA GLN A 746 -9.88 -5.54 17.25
C GLN A 746 -10.83 -4.89 18.26
N SER A 747 -11.81 -4.08 17.81
CA SER A 747 -12.76 -3.46 18.72
C SER A 747 -13.75 -4.46 19.29
N GLN A 748 -14.05 -4.29 20.58
CA GLN A 748 -15.08 -5.06 21.30
C GLN A 748 -16.37 -4.23 21.48
N LYS A 749 -16.45 -3.03 20.88
CA LYS A 749 -17.62 -2.14 21.02
C LYS A 749 -18.60 -2.41 19.87
N PRO A 750 -19.85 -2.85 20.14
CA PRO A 750 -20.86 -3.09 19.10
C PRO A 750 -21.09 -1.91 18.14
N GLY A 751 -21.03 -0.68 18.65
CA GLY A 751 -21.22 0.54 17.85
C GLY A 751 -20.14 0.80 16.79
N ASP A 752 -18.99 0.13 16.86
CA ASP A 752 -17.94 0.26 15.84
C ASP A 752 -18.24 -0.56 14.58
N TYR A 753 -19.28 -1.40 14.61
CA TYR A 753 -19.67 -2.32 13.54
C TYR A 753 -21.09 -2.02 13.04
N LEU A 754 -21.23 -0.96 12.24
CA LEU A 754 -22.53 -0.41 11.82
C LEU A 754 -23.45 -1.39 11.07
N LEU A 755 -22.87 -2.39 10.39
CA LEU A 755 -23.62 -3.34 9.57
C LEU A 755 -24.12 -4.56 10.35
N ASP A 756 -23.22 -5.22 11.07
CA ASP A 756 -23.54 -6.41 11.85
C ASP A 756 -22.60 -6.49 13.06
N PRO A 757 -23.07 -6.08 14.25
CA PRO A 757 -22.29 -6.14 15.47
C PRO A 757 -21.94 -7.56 15.95
N SER A 758 -22.60 -8.61 15.42
CA SER A 758 -22.29 -9.99 15.81
C SER A 758 -20.87 -10.41 15.43
N VAL A 759 -20.23 -9.68 14.50
CA VAL A 759 -18.84 -9.89 14.07
C VAL A 759 -17.80 -9.82 15.21
N ILE A 760 -18.17 -9.24 16.34
CA ILE A 760 -17.33 -9.22 17.55
C ILE A 760 -17.09 -10.63 18.08
N ASP A 761 -18.10 -11.50 18.01
CA ASP A 761 -17.97 -12.90 18.40
C ASP A 761 -17.28 -13.68 17.27
N PRO A 762 -16.05 -14.20 17.46
CA PRO A 762 -15.36 -14.96 16.42
C PRO A 762 -16.14 -16.18 15.91
N ALA A 763 -17.11 -16.71 16.68
CA ALA A 763 -17.95 -17.83 16.30
C ALA A 763 -19.15 -17.42 15.41
N ALA A 764 -19.49 -16.13 15.32
CA ALA A 764 -20.66 -15.68 14.57
C ALA A 764 -20.53 -15.97 13.06
N PRO A 765 -21.64 -16.21 12.34
CA PRO A 765 -21.61 -16.40 10.89
C PRO A 765 -21.02 -15.20 10.12
N ALA A 766 -21.18 -13.99 10.65
CA ALA A 766 -20.64 -12.77 10.04
C ALA A 766 -19.12 -12.58 10.26
N SER A 767 -18.53 -13.32 11.21
CA SER A 767 -17.13 -13.15 11.58
C SER A 767 -16.17 -13.68 10.50
N PRO A 768 -15.12 -12.90 10.16
CA PRO A 768 -14.04 -13.34 9.29
C PRO A 768 -13.36 -14.61 9.78
N GLU A 769 -13.03 -15.50 8.86
CA GLU A 769 -12.29 -16.72 9.17
C GLU A 769 -10.77 -16.42 9.12
N PRO A 770 -10.01 -16.51 10.24
CA PRO A 770 -8.61 -16.10 10.29
C PRO A 770 -7.69 -16.72 9.24
N ASN A 771 -8.07 -17.90 8.72
CA ASN A 771 -7.34 -18.60 7.66
C ASN A 771 -7.45 -17.94 6.27
N PHE A 772 -8.49 -17.15 6.02
CA PHE A 772 -8.75 -16.53 4.71
C PHE A 772 -8.53 -15.01 4.71
N PHE A 773 -8.41 -14.39 5.88
CA PHE A 773 -8.16 -12.97 6.05
C PHE A 773 -6.74 -12.72 6.57
N ILE A 774 -5.94 -12.02 5.77
CA ILE A 774 -4.57 -11.67 6.16
C ILE A 774 -4.62 -10.36 6.95
N ARG A 775 -4.48 -10.46 8.28
CA ARG A 775 -4.30 -9.31 9.17
C ARG A 775 -3.10 -8.47 8.76
N SER A 776 -3.20 -7.18 8.98
CA SER A 776 -2.13 -6.25 8.65
C SER A 776 -1.27 -5.91 9.86
N LEU A 777 -1.85 -5.94 11.06
CA LEU A 777 -1.26 -5.51 12.33
C LEU A 777 -0.90 -6.70 13.22
N ARG A 778 0.26 -6.61 13.87
CA ARG A 778 0.71 -7.49 14.95
C ARG A 778 1.29 -6.66 16.10
N PHE A 779 1.28 -7.23 17.29
CA PHE A 779 1.93 -6.67 18.48
C PHE A 779 3.07 -7.61 18.89
N PRO A 780 4.34 -7.29 18.58
CA PRO A 780 5.46 -8.20 18.84
C PRO A 780 5.60 -8.59 20.32
N ASP A 781 5.37 -7.65 21.23
CA ASP A 781 5.27 -7.91 22.66
C ASP A 781 3.79 -7.93 23.08
N GLY A 782 3.21 -9.13 23.12
CA GLY A 782 1.84 -9.33 23.56
C GLY A 782 1.61 -9.12 25.06
N SER A 783 2.67 -8.98 25.86
CA SER A 783 2.56 -8.75 27.32
C SER A 783 2.46 -7.26 27.68
N ALA A 784 2.85 -6.37 26.79
CA ALA A 784 2.71 -4.92 26.95
C ALA A 784 1.29 -4.47 26.60
N SER A 785 0.86 -3.33 27.12
CA SER A 785 -0.47 -2.78 26.90
C SER A 785 -0.43 -1.27 26.68
N GLY A 786 -1.30 -0.76 25.82
CA GLY A 786 -1.53 0.68 25.63
C GLY A 786 -2.81 1.18 26.27
N ARG A 787 -3.42 0.40 27.18
CA ARG A 787 -4.73 0.70 27.78
C ARG A 787 -4.62 0.96 29.28
N PRO A 788 -5.03 2.13 29.79
CA PRO A 788 -5.09 2.39 31.22
C PRO A 788 -5.99 1.37 31.95
N GLY A 789 -5.62 0.98 33.17
CA GLY A 789 -6.34 0.01 33.99
C GLY A 789 -6.20 -1.44 33.53
N THR A 790 -5.39 -1.71 32.49
CA THR A 790 -5.13 -3.07 32.01
C THR A 790 -3.75 -3.53 32.43
N ALA A 791 -3.66 -4.67 33.11
CA ALA A 791 -2.38 -5.23 33.53
C ALA A 791 -1.46 -5.51 32.32
N GLY A 792 -0.18 -5.11 32.42
CA GLY A 792 0.82 -5.34 31.39
C GLY A 792 2.25 -5.39 31.96
N SER A 793 3.22 -5.75 31.11
CA SER A 793 4.64 -5.72 31.47
C SER A 793 5.25 -4.31 31.39
N GLY A 794 4.69 -3.45 30.54
CA GLY A 794 5.13 -2.08 30.35
C GLY A 794 4.55 -1.40 29.12
N VAL A 795 5.14 -0.27 28.77
CA VAL A 795 4.78 0.58 27.63
C VAL A 795 6.01 0.94 26.79
N TYR A 796 5.78 1.21 25.52
CA TYR A 796 6.78 1.62 24.54
C TYR A 796 6.54 3.06 24.09
N ALA A 797 7.63 3.72 23.68
CA ALA A 797 7.62 5.03 23.05
C ALA A 797 8.65 5.09 21.91
N THR A 798 8.42 6.01 20.96
CA THR A 798 9.40 6.50 19.97
C THR A 798 10.21 5.40 19.25
N PRO A 799 9.57 4.51 18.47
CA PRO A 799 10.29 3.49 17.70
C PRO A 799 11.13 4.12 16.57
N ALA A 800 12.30 3.54 16.31
CA ALA A 800 13.16 3.88 15.18
C ALA A 800 13.69 2.63 14.47
N ALA A 801 13.92 2.76 13.17
CA ALA A 801 14.49 1.69 12.35
C ALA A 801 15.99 1.50 12.64
N LEU A 802 16.44 0.24 12.61
CA LEU A 802 17.85 -0.12 12.61
C LEU A 802 18.22 -0.81 11.29
N PRO A 803 19.48 -0.64 10.82
CA PRO A 803 19.96 -1.32 9.61
C PRO A 803 19.90 -2.85 9.75
N GLY A 804 19.98 -3.43 10.95
CA GLY A 804 19.79 -4.88 11.18
C GLY A 804 18.34 -5.39 11.00
N GLY A 805 17.37 -4.50 10.72
CA GLY A 805 15.96 -4.84 10.54
C GLY A 805 15.14 -5.05 11.81
N ASN A 806 15.78 -4.93 12.97
CA ASN A 806 15.15 -4.81 14.29
C ASN A 806 14.71 -3.37 14.58
N ILE A 807 14.06 -3.16 15.73
CA ILE A 807 13.48 -1.86 16.12
C ILE A 807 14.21 -1.34 17.35
N LEU A 808 14.70 -0.11 17.30
CA LEU A 808 15.14 0.63 18.49
C LEU A 808 13.91 1.26 19.13
N VAL A 809 13.70 1.04 20.43
CA VAL A 809 12.52 1.53 21.15
C VAL A 809 12.89 2.07 22.52
N SER A 810 12.10 3.00 23.03
CA SER A 810 12.09 3.36 24.44
C SER A 810 11.06 2.50 25.16
N TYR A 811 11.44 1.86 26.26
CA TYR A 811 10.56 0.99 27.04
C TYR A 811 10.58 1.36 28.52
N ALA A 812 9.39 1.47 29.12
CA ALA A 812 9.21 1.68 30.54
C ALA A 812 8.41 0.51 31.12
N ALA A 813 8.90 -0.07 32.22
CA ALA A 813 8.15 -1.09 32.95
C ALA A 813 6.97 -0.45 33.68
N ALA A 814 5.78 -0.97 33.46
CA ALA A 814 4.55 -0.43 34.04
C ALA A 814 3.51 -1.55 34.17
N ALA A 815 3.12 -1.86 35.40
CA ALA A 815 2.07 -2.85 35.67
C ALA A 815 0.70 -2.38 35.17
N ASP A 816 0.42 -1.08 35.28
CA ASP A 816 -0.71 -0.39 34.64
C ASP A 816 -0.15 0.71 33.72
N PRO A 817 -0.44 0.70 32.41
CA PRO A 817 -0.07 1.78 31.50
C PRO A 817 -0.51 3.18 31.98
N GLY A 818 -1.65 3.28 32.67
CA GLY A 818 -2.14 4.56 33.20
C GLY A 818 -1.28 5.15 34.33
N SER A 819 -0.42 4.34 34.96
CA SER A 819 0.51 4.76 36.00
C SER A 819 1.96 4.87 35.51
N ASN A 820 2.20 4.86 34.20
CA ASN A 820 3.52 5.06 33.64
C ASN A 820 4.13 6.38 34.15
N ASN A 821 5.35 6.32 34.67
CA ASN A 821 6.04 7.47 35.27
C ASN A 821 7.04 8.14 34.32
N GLY A 822 7.17 7.63 33.09
CA GLY A 822 8.07 8.18 32.07
C GLY A 822 9.53 7.73 32.18
N ASP A 823 9.85 6.76 33.04
CA ASP A 823 11.20 6.20 33.22
C ASP A 823 11.53 5.21 32.09
N TYR A 824 11.82 5.78 30.92
CA TYR A 824 12.10 5.04 29.69
C TYR A 824 13.58 4.73 29.52
N ASP A 825 13.87 3.45 29.29
CA ASP A 825 15.19 2.96 28.89
C ASP A 825 15.21 2.64 27.37
N LEU A 826 16.39 2.66 26.74
CA LEU A 826 16.52 2.24 25.34
C LEU A 826 16.71 0.73 25.20
N TYR A 827 15.94 0.11 24.33
CA TYR A 827 15.97 -1.31 24.00
C TYR A 827 16.05 -1.52 22.49
N VAL A 828 16.65 -2.65 22.09
CA VAL A 828 16.46 -3.19 20.74
C VAL A 828 15.53 -4.38 20.80
N MET A 829 14.49 -4.34 19.98
CA MET A 829 13.46 -5.35 19.89
C MET A 829 13.56 -6.11 18.56
N ASP A 830 13.57 -7.44 18.66
CA ASP A 830 13.23 -8.32 17.55
C ASP A 830 11.73 -8.23 17.28
N LYS A 831 11.39 -7.64 16.14
CA LYS A 831 10.00 -7.41 15.75
C LYS A 831 9.20 -8.66 15.40
N MET A 832 9.87 -9.80 15.22
CA MET A 832 9.23 -11.08 14.93
C MET A 832 8.92 -11.85 16.22
N THR A 833 9.88 -11.89 17.15
CA THR A 833 9.77 -12.70 18.37
C THR A 833 9.30 -11.91 19.60
N GLY A 834 9.39 -10.58 19.57
CA GLY A 834 9.12 -9.71 20.72
C GLY A 834 10.25 -9.69 21.75
N GLY A 835 11.33 -10.46 21.55
CA GLY A 835 12.51 -10.44 22.39
C GLY A 835 13.17 -9.06 22.37
N LYS A 836 13.49 -8.51 23.55
CA LYS A 836 14.11 -7.19 23.68
C LYS A 836 15.33 -7.22 24.60
N VAL A 837 16.35 -6.43 24.23
CA VAL A 837 17.61 -6.30 24.98
C VAL A 837 17.83 -4.83 25.31
N LYS A 838 18.07 -4.51 26.59
CA LYS A 838 18.38 -3.15 27.05
C LYS A 838 19.75 -2.75 26.48
N ILE A 839 19.83 -1.56 25.90
CA ILE A 839 21.07 -0.96 25.39
C ILE A 839 21.65 0.01 26.42
N LEU A 840 20.83 0.92 26.94
CA LEU A 840 21.21 1.91 27.94
C LEU A 840 19.98 2.41 28.69
N GLY A 841 20.21 3.01 29.86
CA GLY A 841 19.25 3.89 30.52
C GLY A 841 19.39 3.91 32.04
N ASP A 842 19.04 5.04 32.64
CA ASP A 842 19.31 5.38 34.04
C ASP A 842 18.00 5.57 34.83
N ALA A 843 17.97 5.09 36.08
CA ALA A 843 16.77 5.19 36.91
C ALA A 843 16.32 6.65 37.13
N GLY A 844 15.03 6.91 36.94
CA GLY A 844 14.39 8.22 37.11
C GLY A 844 14.59 9.16 35.92
N VAL A 845 15.19 8.69 34.83
CA VAL A 845 15.52 9.48 33.64
C VAL A 845 14.88 8.83 32.43
N ALA A 846 14.33 9.64 31.54
CA ALA A 846 13.79 9.20 30.28
C ALA A 846 14.85 9.29 29.19
N GLU A 847 15.23 8.16 28.62
CA GLU A 847 15.93 8.06 27.34
C GLU A 847 14.95 7.76 26.21
N VAL A 848 14.66 8.79 25.42
CA VAL A 848 13.58 8.81 24.42
C VAL A 848 14.02 9.38 23.09
N GLU A 849 13.18 9.20 22.07
CA GLU A 849 13.35 9.80 20.74
C GLU A 849 14.67 9.40 20.07
N ALA A 850 15.13 8.19 20.34
CA ALA A 850 16.39 7.68 19.84
C ALA A 850 16.35 7.39 18.34
N VAL A 851 17.41 7.77 17.63
CA VAL A 851 17.59 7.54 16.19
C VAL A 851 19.01 7.05 15.91
N ALA A 852 19.13 6.09 14.99
CA ALA A 852 20.42 5.53 14.60
C ALA A 852 21.13 6.38 13.53
N VAL A 853 22.45 6.48 13.64
CA VAL A 853 23.32 7.23 12.70
C VAL A 853 23.96 6.26 11.71
N TYR A 854 23.39 6.18 10.51
CA TYR A 854 23.88 5.33 9.41
C TYR A 854 23.41 5.87 8.04
N GLY A 855 24.06 5.42 6.97
CA GLY A 855 23.66 5.73 5.59
C GLY A 855 22.51 4.85 5.13
N ARG A 856 21.50 5.46 4.51
CA ARG A 856 20.33 4.81 3.93
C ARG A 856 20.37 4.93 2.41
N ALA A 857 19.96 3.89 1.69
CA ALA A 857 19.88 3.95 0.23
C ALA A 857 18.80 4.95 -0.21
N GLY A 858 19.22 6.02 -0.89
CA GLY A 858 18.29 6.94 -1.55
C GLY A 858 17.58 6.23 -2.71
N LYS A 859 16.26 6.08 -2.61
CA LYS A 859 15.42 5.42 -3.63
C LYS A 859 14.53 6.40 -4.39
N GLY A 860 14.92 7.68 -4.37
CA GLY A 860 14.20 8.80 -4.98
C GLY A 860 13.09 9.36 -4.09
N ILE A 861 12.41 10.39 -4.61
CA ILE A 861 11.21 10.97 -4.02
C ILE A 861 10.06 10.65 -4.97
N PHE A 862 9.07 9.94 -4.45
CA PHE A 862 7.84 9.61 -5.14
C PHE A 862 7.07 10.90 -5.44
N ARG A 863 6.70 11.09 -6.70
CA ARG A 863 5.88 12.19 -7.18
C ARG A 863 4.49 11.67 -7.50
N SER A 864 3.48 12.53 -7.36
CA SER A 864 2.11 12.18 -7.68
C SER A 864 1.97 11.79 -9.14
N THR A 865 1.34 10.65 -9.41
CA THR A 865 1.15 10.14 -10.78
C THR A 865 -0.30 9.72 -11.08
N PHE A 866 -0.65 9.76 -12.37
CA PHE A 866 -1.94 9.30 -12.86
C PHE A 866 -2.20 7.80 -12.59
N ASP A 867 -1.16 6.97 -12.54
CA ASP A 867 -1.30 5.54 -12.30
C ASP A 867 -1.31 5.17 -10.81
N GLU A 868 -1.37 6.17 -9.92
CA GLU A 868 -1.62 5.97 -8.50
C GLU A 868 -2.92 5.19 -8.32
N PRO A 869 -2.86 3.98 -7.73
CA PRO A 869 -4.05 3.15 -7.58
C PRO A 869 -5.11 3.83 -6.72
N ASN A 870 -4.69 4.68 -5.78
CA ASN A 870 -5.54 5.52 -4.95
C ASN A 870 -5.33 6.97 -5.37
N GLY A 871 -6.20 7.49 -6.24
CA GLY A 871 -6.31 8.93 -6.38
C GLY A 871 -6.07 9.47 -7.77
N HIS A 872 -5.31 8.79 -8.65
CA HIS A 872 -4.98 9.35 -9.97
C HIS A 872 -4.57 10.84 -9.82
N THR A 873 -3.51 11.07 -9.06
CA THR A 873 -3.19 12.40 -8.51
C THR A 873 -2.13 13.09 -9.35
N GLN A 874 -2.29 14.39 -9.59
CA GLN A 874 -1.24 15.26 -10.09
C GLN A 874 -1.24 16.58 -9.35
N VAL A 875 -0.07 17.20 -9.23
CA VAL A 875 0.08 18.52 -8.63
C VAL A 875 0.64 19.49 -9.67
N TYR A 876 -0.15 20.49 -10.04
CA TYR A 876 0.21 21.53 -11.00
C TYR A 876 0.70 22.79 -10.30
N GLU A 877 1.98 23.12 -10.47
CA GLU A 877 2.53 24.35 -9.92
C GLU A 877 1.84 25.61 -10.49
N GLY A 878 1.64 26.61 -9.63
CA GLY A 878 1.02 27.88 -10.01
C GLY A 878 -0.52 27.87 -10.05
N LYS A 879 -1.15 26.70 -9.91
CA LYS A 879 -2.60 26.59 -9.66
C LYS A 879 -2.90 26.74 -8.18
N SER A 880 -4.07 27.29 -7.87
CA SER A 880 -4.51 27.57 -6.50
C SER A 880 -5.76 26.77 -6.10
N GLU A 881 -6.56 26.41 -7.10
CA GLU A 881 -7.64 25.45 -7.03
C GLU A 881 -7.12 24.01 -6.88
N ALA A 882 -7.96 23.15 -6.33
CA ALA A 882 -7.87 21.71 -6.53
C ALA A 882 -9.09 21.23 -7.35
N ASP A 883 -8.87 20.29 -8.26
CA ASP A 883 -9.84 19.81 -9.25
C ASP A 883 -10.11 18.31 -9.05
N ILE A 884 -11.30 17.98 -8.59
CA ILE A 884 -11.60 16.68 -7.99
C ILE A 884 -12.76 15.99 -8.71
N VAL A 885 -12.49 14.80 -9.25
CA VAL A 885 -13.52 13.92 -9.79
C VAL A 885 -13.86 12.84 -8.77
N VAL A 886 -15.04 12.91 -8.16
CA VAL A 886 -15.59 11.82 -7.37
C VAL A 886 -16.16 10.77 -8.33
N VAL A 887 -15.49 9.64 -8.47
CA VAL A 887 -15.85 8.56 -9.40
C VAL A 887 -17.19 7.91 -9.02
N ASN A 888 -17.43 7.72 -7.72
CA ASN A 888 -18.71 7.24 -7.22
C ASN A 888 -18.89 7.61 -5.74
N MET A 889 -19.85 8.49 -5.45
CA MET A 889 -20.11 9.02 -4.11
C MET A 889 -20.68 7.98 -3.13
N PRO A 890 -21.63 7.09 -3.50
CA PRO A 890 -22.06 6.01 -2.61
C PRO A 890 -20.91 5.14 -2.08
N ILE A 891 -19.96 4.77 -2.95
CA ILE A 891 -18.75 4.04 -2.55
C ILE A 891 -17.85 4.89 -1.64
N LEU A 892 -17.64 6.17 -1.98
CA LEU A 892 -16.83 7.09 -1.16
C LEU A 892 -17.42 7.23 0.24
N ALA A 893 -18.73 7.49 0.33
CA ALA A 893 -19.47 7.57 1.58
C ALA A 893 -19.30 6.28 2.39
N SER A 894 -19.40 5.11 1.75
CA SER A 894 -19.16 3.84 2.45
C SER A 894 -17.75 3.77 3.06
N LEU A 895 -16.70 4.31 2.43
CA LEU A 895 -15.33 4.33 2.97
C LEU A 895 -15.16 5.35 4.11
N LEU A 896 -15.82 6.49 4.00
CA LEU A 896 -15.79 7.55 5.00
C LEU A 896 -16.52 7.13 6.28
N PHE A 897 -17.61 6.36 6.17
CA PHE A 897 -18.51 6.05 7.29
C PHE A 897 -18.49 4.60 7.76
N GLN A 898 -18.05 3.63 6.93
CA GLN A 898 -18.14 2.20 7.22
C GLN A 898 -16.81 1.48 6.93
N ASN A 899 -16.36 0.64 7.87
CA ASN A 899 -15.28 -0.30 7.59
C ASN A 899 -15.45 -1.57 8.43
N THR A 900 -16.20 -2.53 7.90
CA THR A 900 -16.48 -3.84 8.53
C THR A 900 -16.27 -4.95 7.50
N PRO A 901 -16.09 -6.23 7.90
CA PRO A 901 -15.94 -7.31 6.94
C PRO A 901 -17.28 -7.71 6.32
N THR A 902 -18.37 -7.23 6.89
CA THR A 902 -19.73 -7.71 6.70
C THR A 902 -20.43 -7.12 5.48
N GLY A 903 -19.69 -6.41 4.63
CA GLY A 903 -20.17 -5.77 3.42
C GLY A 903 -20.22 -4.25 3.52
N ARG A 904 -20.96 -3.62 2.60
CA ARG A 904 -21.12 -2.16 2.50
C ARG A 904 -22.56 -1.80 2.13
N LEU A 905 -23.12 -0.78 2.77
CA LEU A 905 -24.35 -0.15 2.30
C LEU A 905 -24.01 0.97 1.32
N LEU A 906 -24.59 0.90 0.12
CA LEU A 906 -24.47 1.94 -0.90
C LEU A 906 -25.80 2.71 -0.97
N ASP A 907 -25.72 4.00 -0.68
CA ASP A 907 -26.88 4.91 -0.59
C ASP A 907 -27.11 5.60 -1.94
N GLU A 908 -27.75 4.89 -2.88
CA GLU A 908 -27.99 5.35 -4.26
C GLU A 908 -29.05 6.48 -4.35
N ASP A 909 -29.77 6.74 -3.25
CA ASP A 909 -30.78 7.79 -3.16
C ASP A 909 -30.18 9.18 -2.94
N ALA A 910 -28.91 9.28 -2.51
CA ALA A 910 -28.21 10.55 -2.42
C ALA A 910 -28.09 11.19 -3.81
N LYS A 911 -28.47 12.47 -3.95
CA LYS A 911 -28.45 13.21 -5.22
C LYS A 911 -27.48 14.40 -5.26
N SER A 912 -26.91 14.76 -4.13
CA SER A 912 -25.92 15.83 -4.01
C SER A 912 -25.08 15.63 -2.76
N PHE A 913 -24.03 16.45 -2.62
CA PHE A 913 -23.30 16.61 -1.37
C PHE A 913 -22.83 18.05 -1.22
N GLN A 914 -22.68 18.49 0.02
CA GLN A 914 -22.19 19.81 0.39
C GLN A 914 -20.72 19.72 0.79
N VAL A 915 -19.95 20.72 0.38
CA VAL A 915 -18.53 20.88 0.72
C VAL A 915 -18.40 22.03 1.71
N TYR A 916 -17.81 21.74 2.88
CA TYR A 916 -17.56 22.70 3.93
C TYR A 916 -16.06 22.90 4.14
N GLU A 917 -15.68 24.13 4.47
CA GLU A 917 -14.40 24.46 5.09
C GLU A 917 -14.58 24.47 6.61
N ASP A 918 -13.77 23.71 7.34
CA ASP A 918 -13.66 23.88 8.80
C ASP A 918 -12.81 25.14 9.08
N LEU A 919 -13.22 25.97 10.04
CA LEU A 919 -12.55 27.21 10.42
C LEU A 919 -11.91 27.10 11.81
N PRO A 920 -10.72 27.69 12.02
CA PRO A 920 -10.10 27.71 13.35
C PRO A 920 -10.94 28.50 14.36
N PRO A 921 -10.70 28.32 15.67
CA PRO A 921 -11.10 29.29 16.68
C PRO A 921 -10.66 30.70 16.29
N THR A 922 -11.51 31.70 16.49
CA THR A 922 -11.10 33.10 16.26
C THR A 922 -10.02 33.48 17.28
N PRO A 923 -9.19 34.51 17.02
CA PRO A 923 -8.09 34.88 17.92
C PRO A 923 -8.52 35.13 19.38
N GLU A 924 -9.76 35.55 19.61
CA GLU A 924 -10.32 35.81 20.94
C GLU A 924 -10.72 34.54 21.70
N VAL A 925 -10.89 33.41 21.02
CA VAL A 925 -11.26 32.13 21.61
C VAL A 925 -10.01 31.42 22.11
N THR A 926 -9.59 31.76 23.34
CA THR A 926 -8.42 31.16 24.00
C THR A 926 -8.78 30.03 24.96
N THR A 927 -10.07 29.81 25.23
CA THR A 927 -10.60 28.71 26.04
C THR A 927 -11.91 28.20 25.43
N PHE A 928 -12.40 27.05 25.89
CA PHE A 928 -13.72 26.57 25.46
C PHE A 928 -14.86 27.48 25.92
N GLU A 929 -14.74 28.10 27.09
CA GLU A 929 -15.75 29.01 27.63
C GLU A 929 -15.92 30.24 26.72
N ALA A 930 -14.83 30.75 26.15
CA ALA A 930 -14.85 31.83 25.16
C ALA A 930 -15.49 31.42 23.82
N GLY A 931 -15.55 30.12 23.51
CA GLY A 931 -16.12 29.60 22.26
C GLY A 931 -17.65 29.59 22.20
N GLY A 932 -18.33 29.72 23.34
CA GLY A 932 -19.79 29.85 23.42
C GLY A 932 -20.56 28.75 22.67
N ALA A 933 -21.50 29.16 21.81
CA ALA A 933 -22.38 28.25 21.05
C ALA A 933 -21.64 27.37 20.03
N ASN A 934 -20.37 27.65 19.74
CA ASN A 934 -19.55 26.83 18.85
C ASN A 934 -18.91 25.63 19.58
N VAL A 935 -19.10 25.48 20.89
CA VAL A 935 -18.50 24.38 21.66
C VAL A 935 -19.51 23.27 21.94
N VAL A 936 -19.12 22.04 21.63
CA VAL A 936 -19.87 20.82 21.95
C VAL A 936 -19.13 20.02 23.01
N SER A 937 -19.87 19.42 23.93
CA SER A 937 -19.36 18.42 24.87
C SER A 937 -19.87 17.03 24.48
N ASP A 938 -18.98 16.04 24.44
CA ASP A 938 -19.33 14.64 24.19
C ASP A 938 -18.46 13.69 25.05
N ALA A 939 -18.51 12.39 24.77
CA ALA A 939 -17.76 11.35 25.49
C ALA A 939 -16.23 11.49 25.40
N PHE A 940 -15.71 12.29 24.46
CA PHE A 940 -14.29 12.58 24.27
C PHE A 940 -13.90 13.97 24.80
N GLY A 941 -14.79 14.66 25.51
CA GLY A 941 -14.57 16.00 26.07
C GLY A 941 -15.19 17.12 25.23
N LYS A 942 -14.63 18.33 25.30
CA LYS A 942 -15.11 19.49 24.54
C LYS A 942 -14.45 19.57 23.15
N VAL A 943 -15.12 20.20 22.18
CA VAL A 943 -14.58 20.54 20.86
C VAL A 943 -15.22 21.83 20.35
N TYR A 944 -14.41 22.70 19.74
CA TYR A 944 -14.90 23.87 19.01
C TYR A 944 -15.23 23.50 17.56
N VAL A 945 -16.39 23.94 17.06
CA VAL A 945 -16.85 23.66 15.70
C VAL A 945 -17.36 24.93 15.06
N ARG A 946 -16.71 25.33 13.97
CA ARG A 946 -17.12 26.46 13.13
C ARG A 946 -16.83 26.10 11.68
N ARG A 947 -17.83 26.13 10.82
CA ARG A 947 -17.74 25.68 9.43
C ARG A 947 -18.28 26.72 8.48
N ARG A 948 -17.76 26.78 7.26
CA ARG A 948 -18.23 27.65 6.20
C ARG A 948 -18.59 26.81 4.99
N LEU A 949 -19.83 26.96 4.50
CA LEU A 949 -20.25 26.27 3.28
C LEU A 949 -19.49 26.83 2.07
N LEU A 950 -18.80 25.97 1.32
CA LEU A 950 -18.17 26.34 0.05
C LEU A 950 -19.17 26.23 -1.10
N GLY A 951 -19.98 25.17 -1.11
CA GLY A 951 -21.04 24.97 -2.10
C GLY A 951 -21.63 23.57 -2.04
N GLU A 952 -22.56 23.30 -2.96
CA GLU A 952 -23.24 22.02 -3.12
C GLU A 952 -23.00 21.49 -4.54
N ALA A 953 -22.67 20.21 -4.64
CA ALA A 953 -22.39 19.53 -5.89
C ALA A 953 -23.46 18.45 -6.17
N PRO A 954 -24.23 18.54 -7.27
CA PRO A 954 -25.12 17.46 -7.69
C PRO A 954 -24.33 16.23 -8.13
N LEU A 955 -24.94 15.05 -7.96
CA LEU A 955 -24.43 13.78 -8.48
C LEU A 955 -25.04 13.50 -9.85
N ALA A 956 -24.23 12.98 -10.76
CA ALA A 956 -24.66 12.39 -12.02
C ALA A 956 -25.45 11.08 -11.79
N LYS A 957 -26.05 10.50 -12.84
CA LYS A 957 -26.90 9.31 -12.68
C LYS A 957 -26.13 8.07 -12.20
N ASP A 958 -24.84 8.00 -12.52
CA ASP A 958 -23.93 6.95 -12.06
C ASP A 958 -23.30 7.22 -10.68
N GLY A 959 -23.76 8.29 -9.99
CA GLY A 959 -23.28 8.69 -8.67
C GLY A 959 -21.94 9.44 -8.68
N SER A 960 -21.42 9.82 -9.84
CA SER A 960 -20.19 10.60 -9.98
C SER A 960 -20.41 12.11 -9.85
N ALA A 961 -19.36 12.87 -9.56
CA ALA A 961 -19.36 14.34 -9.55
C ALA A 961 -17.97 14.90 -9.86
N HIS A 962 -17.93 16.12 -10.39
CA HIS A 962 -16.69 16.84 -10.70
C HIS A 962 -16.75 18.23 -10.08
N VAL A 963 -15.82 18.55 -9.19
CA VAL A 963 -15.82 19.80 -8.41
C VAL A 963 -14.45 20.47 -8.44
N ALA A 964 -14.45 21.80 -8.56
CA ALA A 964 -13.26 22.61 -8.35
C ALA A 964 -13.40 23.32 -7.00
N ILE A 965 -12.46 23.11 -6.08
CA ILE A 965 -12.48 23.61 -4.70
C ILE A 965 -11.24 24.49 -4.43
N PRO A 966 -11.22 25.32 -3.37
CA PRO A 966 -10.00 25.99 -2.94
C PRO A 966 -8.96 24.93 -2.49
N GLY A 967 -7.74 25.01 -3.03
CA GLY A 967 -6.64 24.19 -2.54
C GLY A 967 -6.13 24.68 -1.19
N GLY A 968 -5.68 23.75 -0.36
CA GLY A 968 -5.07 24.02 0.94
C GLY A 968 -6.06 24.32 2.07
N VAL A 969 -7.37 24.17 1.90
CA VAL A 969 -8.31 24.40 3.03
C VAL A 969 -8.71 23.08 3.71
N PRO A 970 -9.06 23.06 5.01
CA PRO A 970 -9.57 21.87 5.67
C PRO A 970 -11.02 21.60 5.23
N ILE A 971 -11.26 20.50 4.51
CA ILE A 971 -12.54 20.15 3.90
C ILE A 971 -13.29 19.08 4.68
N VAL A 972 -14.61 19.25 4.79
CA VAL A 972 -15.57 18.26 5.29
C VAL A 972 -16.72 18.11 4.31
N LEU A 973 -17.13 16.87 4.01
CA LEU A 973 -18.32 16.59 3.21
C LEU A 973 -19.56 16.37 4.08
N LYS A 974 -20.72 16.80 3.56
CA LYS A 974 -22.04 16.49 4.12
C LYS A 974 -22.97 15.95 3.04
N LEU A 975 -23.60 14.81 3.31
CA LEU A 975 -24.63 14.21 2.48
C LEU A 975 -26.03 14.59 2.99
N PRO A 976 -27.04 14.63 2.12
CA PRO A 976 -28.43 14.77 2.54
C PRO A 976 -28.91 13.51 3.28
N ASP A 977 -30.01 13.67 4.02
CA ASP A 977 -30.78 12.54 4.53
C ASP A 977 -31.49 11.81 3.38
N THR A 978 -31.49 10.48 3.45
CA THR A 978 -32.20 9.57 2.55
C THR A 978 -33.03 8.59 3.39
N THR A 979 -33.93 7.85 2.75
CA THR A 979 -34.69 6.79 3.44
C THR A 979 -33.74 5.80 4.11
N LEU A 980 -32.70 5.36 3.39
CA LEU A 980 -31.72 4.42 3.89
C LEU A 980 -30.91 5.01 5.05
N SER A 981 -30.49 6.28 4.96
CA SER A 981 -29.70 6.91 6.01
C SER A 981 -30.45 7.03 7.32
N LEU A 982 -31.74 7.37 7.25
CA LEU A 982 -32.60 7.50 8.42
C LEU A 982 -32.92 6.14 9.04
N GLU A 983 -33.21 5.13 8.21
CA GLU A 983 -33.48 3.76 8.69
C GLU A 983 -32.25 3.15 9.38
N LYS A 984 -31.07 3.30 8.76
CA LYS A 984 -29.81 2.70 9.23
C LYS A 984 -28.98 3.63 10.11
N LYS A 985 -29.45 4.84 10.38
CA LYS A 985 -28.77 5.88 11.19
C LYS A 985 -27.33 6.13 10.72
N LEU A 986 -27.14 6.20 9.41
CA LEU A 986 -25.82 6.38 8.82
C LEU A 986 -25.33 7.82 9.04
N PRO A 987 -24.05 8.05 9.43
CA PRO A 987 -23.53 9.40 9.54
C PRO A 987 -23.67 10.16 8.23
N ARG A 988 -24.06 11.44 8.32
CA ARG A 988 -24.27 12.32 7.16
C ARG A 988 -23.16 13.35 6.98
N ILE A 989 -22.39 13.61 8.03
CA ILE A 989 -21.26 14.53 8.00
C ILE A 989 -19.98 13.73 8.22
N GLN A 990 -19.02 13.92 7.32
CA GLN A 990 -17.68 13.39 7.47
C GLN A 990 -17.05 13.94 8.76
N ARG A 991 -16.64 13.03 9.66
CA ARG A 991 -16.11 13.39 10.99
C ARG A 991 -14.60 13.72 10.97
N GLU A 992 -13.96 13.45 9.85
CA GLU A 992 -12.52 13.61 9.66
C GLU A 992 -12.29 14.63 8.55
N ALA A 993 -11.70 15.78 8.85
CA ALA A 993 -11.32 16.73 7.81
C ALA A 993 -10.29 16.08 6.86
N MET A 994 -10.45 16.37 5.57
CA MET A 994 -9.48 16.08 4.53
C MET A 994 -8.94 17.40 3.96
N MET A 995 -7.94 17.31 3.09
CA MET A 995 -7.40 18.46 2.39
C MET A 995 -6.99 18.01 1.00
N PHE A 996 -7.00 18.96 0.07
CA PHE A 996 -6.40 18.81 -1.26
C PHE A 996 -5.37 19.91 -1.43
N TYR A 997 -4.24 19.59 -2.02
CA TYR A 997 -3.14 20.54 -2.18
C TYR A 997 -3.49 21.61 -3.22
N PRO A 998 -2.98 22.85 -3.11
CA PRO A 998 -3.06 23.83 -4.19
C PRO A 998 -2.50 23.25 -5.50
N GLY A 999 -3.34 23.21 -6.54
CA GLY A 999 -3.01 22.61 -7.83
C GLY A 999 -3.16 21.09 -7.89
N GLU A 1000 -3.75 20.45 -6.88
CA GLU A 1000 -4.03 19.02 -6.89
C GLU A 1000 -5.21 18.69 -7.81
N TYR A 1001 -4.98 17.81 -8.78
CA TYR A 1001 -5.99 17.29 -9.68
C TYR A 1001 -6.08 15.79 -9.41
N SER A 1002 -7.20 15.32 -8.86
CA SER A 1002 -7.32 13.93 -8.41
C SER A 1002 -8.71 13.34 -8.59
N HIS A 1003 -8.76 12.02 -8.70
CA HIS A 1003 -9.96 11.21 -8.62
C HIS A 1003 -10.15 10.70 -7.20
N GLN A 1004 -11.39 10.68 -6.72
CA GLN A 1004 -11.75 10.08 -5.44
C GLN A 1004 -12.70 8.92 -5.66
N SER A 1005 -12.53 7.84 -4.89
CA SER A 1005 -13.34 6.62 -4.97
C SER A 1005 -13.11 5.78 -6.25
N PHE A 1006 -13.94 4.76 -6.43
CA PHE A 1006 -13.91 3.82 -7.55
C PHE A 1006 -15.32 3.48 -7.98
N GLN A 1007 -15.49 3.07 -9.24
CA GLN A 1007 -16.75 2.42 -9.64
C GLN A 1007 -16.95 1.13 -8.82
N PRO A 1008 -18.20 0.79 -8.44
CA PRO A 1008 -18.49 -0.41 -7.65
C PRO A 1008 -17.89 -1.70 -8.24
N LYS A 1009 -17.88 -1.83 -9.57
CA LYS A 1009 -17.33 -3.01 -10.26
C LYS A 1009 -15.83 -3.21 -10.02
N PHE A 1010 -15.05 -2.14 -9.83
CA PHE A 1010 -13.60 -2.21 -9.60
C PHE A 1010 -13.22 -2.20 -8.12
N PHE A 1011 -14.11 -1.72 -7.25
CA PHE A 1011 -13.84 -1.55 -5.82
C PHE A 1011 -13.30 -2.82 -5.15
N ASN A 1012 -13.98 -3.96 -5.36
CA ASN A 1012 -13.57 -5.21 -4.72
C ASN A 1012 -12.15 -5.64 -5.12
N SER A 1013 -11.72 -5.29 -6.32
CA SER A 1013 -10.40 -5.64 -6.84
C SER A 1013 -9.26 -4.88 -6.18
N LEU A 1014 -9.52 -3.61 -5.87
CA LEU A 1014 -8.51 -2.65 -5.44
C LEU A 1014 -8.58 -2.48 -3.92
N CYS A 1015 -9.74 -2.07 -3.42
CA CYS A 1015 -9.94 -1.77 -2.01
C CYS A 1015 -10.30 -3.01 -1.19
N GLY A 1016 -10.94 -4.02 -1.80
CA GLY A 1016 -11.54 -5.14 -1.08
C GLY A 1016 -10.55 -5.95 -0.21
N GLN A 1017 -9.26 -5.98 -0.56
CA GLN A 1017 -8.23 -6.65 0.24
C GLN A 1017 -7.98 -5.97 1.61
N CYS A 1018 -8.28 -4.68 1.72
CA CYS A 1018 -8.08 -3.87 2.93
C CYS A 1018 -9.40 -3.44 3.58
N HIS A 1019 -10.49 -3.45 2.82
CA HIS A 1019 -11.79 -2.87 3.18
C HIS A 1019 -12.95 -3.86 3.12
N SER A 1020 -12.69 -5.13 2.81
CA SER A 1020 -13.65 -6.17 2.44
C SER A 1020 -14.40 -5.86 1.14
N ALA A 1021 -14.97 -6.90 0.52
CA ALA A 1021 -15.84 -6.73 -0.64
C ALA A 1021 -17.13 -5.99 -0.27
N ILE A 1022 -17.78 -5.36 -1.25
CA ILE A 1022 -19.12 -4.74 -1.09
C ILE A 1022 -20.13 -5.75 -0.52
N SER A 1023 -20.05 -7.01 -0.97
CA SER A 1023 -20.91 -8.11 -0.51
C SER A 1023 -20.53 -8.69 0.87
N GLY A 1024 -19.35 -8.36 1.39
CA GLY A 1024 -18.76 -9.00 2.56
C GLY A 1024 -18.16 -10.40 2.31
N ARG A 1025 -18.23 -10.93 1.09
CA ARG A 1025 -17.70 -12.27 0.75
C ARG A 1025 -16.29 -12.16 0.19
N GLN A 1026 -15.35 -12.90 0.79
CA GLN A 1026 -13.94 -12.85 0.40
C GLN A 1026 -13.69 -13.27 -1.05
N ILE A 1027 -14.47 -14.22 -1.58
CA ILE A 1027 -14.37 -14.66 -2.97
C ILE A 1027 -14.64 -13.58 -4.02
N ASP A 1028 -15.31 -12.50 -3.64
CA ASP A 1028 -15.58 -11.38 -4.56
C ASP A 1028 -14.36 -10.43 -4.67
N VAL A 1029 -13.35 -10.60 -3.80
CA VAL A 1029 -12.08 -9.85 -3.82
C VAL A 1029 -11.13 -10.45 -4.86
N ALA A 1030 -11.33 -10.08 -6.12
CA ALA A 1030 -10.61 -10.62 -7.26
C ALA A 1030 -10.04 -9.54 -8.17
N VAL A 1031 -8.95 -9.87 -8.88
CA VAL A 1031 -8.28 -8.96 -9.79
C VAL A 1031 -9.15 -8.73 -11.02
N GLN A 1032 -9.29 -7.48 -11.45
CA GLN A 1032 -9.92 -7.11 -12.71
C GLN A 1032 -8.85 -6.54 -13.67
N PRO A 1033 -8.43 -7.32 -14.69
CA PRO A 1033 -7.37 -6.92 -15.62
C PRO A 1033 -7.69 -5.74 -16.54
N ASP A 1034 -8.94 -5.26 -16.59
CA ASP A 1034 -9.37 -4.16 -17.47
C ASP A 1034 -9.69 -2.89 -16.67
N MET A 1035 -8.89 -2.62 -15.62
CA MET A 1035 -9.04 -1.41 -14.82
C MET A 1035 -8.60 -0.17 -15.62
N LEU A 1036 -7.46 -0.23 -16.31
CA LEU A 1036 -6.82 0.95 -16.90
C LEU A 1036 -7.70 1.65 -17.93
N THR A 1037 -8.44 0.90 -18.75
CA THR A 1037 -9.22 1.48 -19.85
C THR A 1037 -10.59 2.04 -19.41
N GLN A 1038 -11.13 1.58 -18.27
CA GLN A 1038 -12.52 1.81 -17.87
C GLN A 1038 -12.70 2.44 -16.48
N ALA A 1039 -11.70 2.43 -15.59
CA ALA A 1039 -11.88 2.79 -14.19
C ALA A 1039 -12.42 4.21 -13.95
N SER A 1040 -11.98 5.17 -14.77
CA SER A 1040 -12.39 6.57 -14.67
C SER A 1040 -13.48 6.97 -15.66
N ARG A 1041 -14.08 6.02 -16.40
CA ARG A 1041 -15.17 6.34 -17.34
C ARG A 1041 -16.49 6.54 -16.57
N VAL A 1042 -16.75 7.77 -16.17
CA VAL A 1042 -17.95 8.20 -15.44
C VAL A 1042 -18.54 9.44 -16.07
N GLU A 1043 -19.85 9.65 -15.90
CA GLU A 1043 -20.62 10.73 -16.52
C GLU A 1043 -20.05 12.12 -16.18
N ALA A 1044 -19.57 12.33 -14.95
CA ALA A 1044 -19.05 13.62 -14.52
C ALA A 1044 -17.64 13.96 -15.03
N LYS A 1045 -16.86 12.98 -15.53
CA LYS A 1045 -15.43 13.21 -15.87
C LYS A 1045 -15.25 14.25 -16.97
N ASP A 1046 -16.06 14.17 -18.02
CA ASP A 1046 -15.96 15.08 -19.17
C ASP A 1046 -16.90 16.30 -19.03
N ALA A 1047 -17.66 16.37 -17.94
CA ALA A 1047 -18.49 17.53 -17.63
C ALA A 1047 -17.65 18.66 -17.01
N PRO A 1048 -18.01 19.94 -17.24
CA PRO A 1048 -17.37 21.05 -16.54
C PRO A 1048 -17.47 20.89 -15.02
N ALA A 1049 -16.37 21.16 -14.33
CA ALA A 1049 -16.35 21.13 -12.88
C ALA A 1049 -17.38 22.10 -12.28
N ILE A 1050 -18.09 21.65 -11.25
CA ILE A 1050 -18.91 22.52 -10.41
C ILE A 1050 -17.95 23.39 -9.60
N ASN A 1051 -17.92 24.68 -9.93
CA ASN A 1051 -16.99 25.61 -9.30
C ASN A 1051 -17.48 26.01 -7.89
N VAL A 1052 -16.82 25.47 -6.88
CA VAL A 1052 -16.95 25.86 -5.47
C VAL A 1052 -15.66 26.50 -4.95
N ASN A 1053 -14.70 26.80 -5.83
CA ASN A 1053 -13.49 27.55 -5.54
C ASN A 1053 -13.79 29.06 -5.49
N LEU A 1054 -14.49 29.46 -4.43
CA LEU A 1054 -14.85 30.85 -4.19
C LEU A 1054 -13.86 31.52 -3.23
N PRO A 1055 -13.55 32.82 -3.43
CA PRO A 1055 -12.77 33.57 -2.46
C PRO A 1055 -13.52 33.69 -1.12
N PRO A 1056 -12.82 33.87 0.02
CA PRO A 1056 -13.43 33.85 1.36
C PRO A 1056 -14.68 34.72 1.54
N ASN A 1057 -14.71 35.90 0.93
CA ASN A 1057 -15.81 36.87 1.00
C ASN A 1057 -17.07 36.49 0.17
N GLN A 1058 -16.98 35.48 -0.69
CA GLN A 1058 -18.09 34.99 -1.52
C GLN A 1058 -18.61 33.61 -1.07
N ARG A 1059 -17.99 33.01 -0.05
CA ARG A 1059 -18.41 31.73 0.51
C ARG A 1059 -19.70 31.86 1.34
N GLY A 1060 -20.36 30.73 1.57
CA GLY A 1060 -21.64 30.67 2.26
C GLY A 1060 -21.58 31.00 3.76
N LYS A 1061 -22.72 30.79 4.42
CA LYS A 1061 -22.89 31.09 5.85
C LYS A 1061 -21.92 30.28 6.71
N ILE A 1062 -21.47 30.92 7.79
CA ILE A 1062 -20.74 30.25 8.86
C ILE A 1062 -21.73 29.60 9.83
N GLU A 1063 -21.54 28.31 10.07
CA GLU A 1063 -22.37 27.47 10.92
C GLU A 1063 -21.55 26.96 12.11
N GLY A 1064 -22.21 26.82 13.25
CA GLY A 1064 -21.64 26.17 14.43
C GLY A 1064 -21.75 24.64 14.34
N PRO A 1065 -21.71 23.92 15.46
CA PRO A 1065 -21.91 22.49 15.47
C PRO A 1065 -23.29 22.09 14.89
N PRO A 1066 -23.39 20.92 14.24
CA PRO A 1066 -24.66 20.44 13.70
C PRO A 1066 -25.71 20.30 14.81
N THR A 1067 -26.96 20.62 14.50
CA THR A 1067 -28.10 20.55 15.43
C THR A 1067 -28.62 19.11 15.65
N GLY A 1068 -27.91 18.09 15.18
CA GLY A 1068 -28.30 16.68 15.25
C GLY A 1068 -27.09 15.72 15.26
N PRO A 1069 -27.28 14.44 15.65
CA PRO A 1069 -26.23 13.44 15.85
C PRO A 1069 -25.49 12.96 14.60
#